data_AF-A0A0D3DC54-F1
#
_entry.id   AF-A0A0D3DC54-F1
#
_cell.length_a   1.000
_cell.length_b   1.000
_cell.length_c   1.000
_cell.angle_alpha   90.00
_cell.angle_beta   90.00
_cell.angle_gamma   90.00
#
_symmetry.space_group_name_H-M   'P 1'
#
loop_
_entity.id
_entity.type
_entity.pdbx_description
1 polymer ?
#
loop_
_entity_poly.entity_id
_entity_poly.type
_entity_poly.pdbx_seq_one_letter_code
_entity_poly.pdbx_strand_id
1 'polypeptide(L)'
;MILWWFLPQVTSPSGFCIASVCVFCLREKIMPTGRFETMREWVHDAISAQRNELLSLFSRYVAQGKGILQSHQLIDEFLKTVKVDGTTEDLKNRPFMKVLQSAEEAIVLPPFVALAIRPRPGVREYVRVNVYELSVDHLTVSEYLRFKEELVNGHANGNYLLELDFEPFNATFPRPTRSSSIGNGVQFLNRHLSSIMFRNKDSLEPLLEFLRTHKHDGRAMMLNDRIQNIRTLQEALARAEEFLSKLPLATPYSEFEFELQGMGFERGWGDTAQKVSEMVHLLLDILQAPDPSVLETFLGRIPMVFNVVILSPHGYFGQANVLGLPDTGGQVVYILDQVRALESEMLLRIQKQGLDVTPKILIVTRLIPEAEGTTCNQRLEKVSGTEHAHILRIPFRTEKGILRKWISRFDVWPYLETFAEDASNEIAAELQSVPNLIIGNYSDGNLVASLLACKLGVIQCNIAHALEKTKYPESDIYWRNHEDKYHFASQFTADLIAMNNADFIITSTYQEIAGSKNKVGQYESHTAFTLPGLYRVVHGINVFDPKFNIVSPGADMTIYFPYSDKERRLTALHESIEELLFSSEQNVEHVGFLSDQLKPIIFSMARLDRVKNLTGLVECYAKNSKLREVANLVVVGGYVDVNQSRDREEMAEIQKMHSLIEQYGLHGEFRWIAAQMNRARNGELYRYIADTKGVFVQPAFYEAFGLTVVESMTCGLPTFATCHGGPAEIIENGVSGFHIDPYHPEQLATTLVSFFETCNADPSHWEKISDGGLKRIYERYTWKKYSERLLTLAGVYSFWKHVSKLERRETRRYLEMFYSLKYRDLANSIPLATDEH
;
A
#
# COMPACT_ATOMS: atom_id res chain seq x y z
N MET A 1 8.98 -25.89 33.72
CA MET A 1 8.73 -26.81 34.86
C MET A 1 8.04 -25.96 35.92
N ILE A 2 6.83 -26.19 36.42
CA ILE A 2 5.99 -27.38 36.60
C ILE A 2 4.56 -26.88 36.91
N LEU A 3 3.55 -27.64 36.48
CA LEU A 3 2.10 -27.61 36.77
C LEU A 3 1.29 -26.34 36.39
N TRP A 4 0.15 -26.55 35.73
CA TRP A 4 -1.20 -26.24 36.23
C TRP A 4 -2.21 -26.93 35.29
N TRP A 5 -2.96 -27.87 35.83
CA TRP A 5 -4.16 -28.50 35.26
C TRP A 5 -5.25 -28.41 36.34
N PHE A 6 -6.51 -28.40 35.89
CA PHE A 6 -7.81 -28.42 36.59
C PHE A 6 -8.54 -27.08 36.79
N LEU A 7 -9.59 -26.88 35.99
CA LEU A 7 -11.02 -26.74 36.38
C LEU A 7 -11.91 -26.66 35.10
N PRO A 8 -13.23 -26.96 35.17
CA PRO A 8 -13.95 -27.78 34.20
C PRO A 8 -14.87 -26.99 33.25
N GLN A 9 -15.29 -27.67 32.18
CA GLN A 9 -16.27 -27.21 31.20
C GLN A 9 -17.62 -26.84 31.85
N VAL A 10 -18.06 -25.60 31.63
CA VAL A 10 -19.46 -25.19 31.74
C VAL A 10 -19.91 -24.71 30.37
N THR A 11 -20.90 -25.40 29.81
CA THR A 11 -21.57 -25.10 28.54
C THR A 11 -22.59 -23.98 28.72
N SER A 12 -22.56 -22.96 27.85
CA SER A 12 -23.71 -22.06 27.62
C SER A 12 -24.02 -21.99 26.10
N PRO A 13 -25.31 -21.95 25.70
CA PRO A 13 -25.71 -21.83 24.30
C PRO A 13 -26.12 -20.39 24.01
N SER A 14 -25.22 -19.59 23.44
CA SER A 14 -25.56 -18.39 22.65
C SER A 14 -24.31 -17.92 21.91
N GLY A 15 -24.29 -18.20 20.61
CA GLY A 15 -23.16 -17.93 19.74
C GLY A 15 -22.99 -16.45 19.44
N PHE A 16 -21.87 -15.89 19.89
CA PHE A 16 -21.11 -14.84 19.21
C PHE A 16 -19.66 -15.00 19.65
N CYS A 17 -18.90 -15.83 18.93
CA CYS A 17 -17.45 -15.89 19.10
C CYS A 17 -16.84 -14.68 18.41
N ILE A 18 -16.42 -13.70 19.21
CA ILE A 18 -15.44 -12.69 18.80
C ILE A 18 -14.20 -13.46 18.35
N ALA A 19 -13.89 -13.39 17.06
CA ALA A 19 -12.67 -13.95 16.49
C ALA A 19 -11.49 -13.18 17.07
N SER A 20 -10.93 -13.67 18.18
CA SER A 20 -9.61 -13.28 18.66
C SER A 20 -8.64 -13.39 17.50
N VAL A 21 -8.02 -12.25 17.18
CA VAL A 21 -6.98 -12.09 16.17
C VAL A 21 -5.86 -13.08 16.50
N CYS A 22 -5.89 -14.25 15.86
CA CYS A 22 -4.80 -15.20 15.90
C CYS A 22 -3.70 -14.66 14.98
N VAL A 23 -2.92 -13.72 15.51
CA VAL A 23 -1.67 -13.28 14.89
C VAL A 23 -0.76 -14.49 14.84
N PHE A 24 -0.38 -14.90 13.62
CA PHE A 24 0.60 -15.96 13.39
C PHE A 24 1.88 -15.65 14.18
N CYS A 25 2.04 -16.37 15.29
CA CYS A 25 3.29 -16.48 15.99
C CYS A 25 4.03 -17.65 15.33
N LEU A 26 4.73 -17.37 14.23
CA LEU A 26 5.86 -18.22 13.84
C LEU A 26 6.80 -18.23 15.04
N ARG A 27 6.78 -19.32 15.83
CA ARG A 27 7.82 -19.63 16.82
C ARG A 27 9.10 -19.97 16.04
N GLU A 28 9.69 -18.97 15.42
CA GLU A 28 11.00 -19.04 14.84
C GLU A 28 12.00 -18.49 15.84
N LYS A 29 13.11 -19.21 16.02
CA LYS A 29 14.20 -18.83 16.90
C LYS A 29 14.68 -17.42 16.54
N ILE A 30 14.25 -16.44 17.32
CA ILE A 30 14.87 -15.12 17.43
C ILE A 30 16.38 -15.38 17.59
N MET A 31 17.24 -14.58 16.95
CA MET A 31 18.67 -14.58 17.30
C MET A 31 18.75 -14.61 18.83
N PRO A 32 19.57 -15.49 19.44
CA PRO A 32 19.66 -15.51 20.89
C PRO A 32 20.09 -14.11 21.33
N THR A 33 19.15 -13.34 21.89
CA THR A 33 19.38 -12.04 22.54
C THR A 33 20.11 -12.23 23.87
N GLY A 34 20.90 -13.30 23.98
CA GLY A 34 21.59 -13.73 25.18
C GLY A 34 23.08 -13.80 24.89
N ARG A 35 23.70 -12.63 24.65
CA ARG A 35 25.08 -12.26 25.06
C ARG A 35 25.62 -10.96 24.44
N PHE A 36 24.99 -10.39 23.41
CA PHE A 36 25.53 -9.23 22.67
C PHE A 36 24.60 -8.01 22.78
N GLU A 37 25.15 -6.84 23.10
CA GLU A 37 24.39 -5.59 23.28
C GLU A 37 24.27 -4.79 21.97
N THR A 38 25.17 -4.98 20.98
CA THR A 38 25.15 -4.27 19.66
C THR A 38 25.63 -5.13 18.47
N MET A 39 25.25 -4.80 17.22
CA MET A 39 25.77 -5.49 16.02
C MET A 39 27.26 -5.28 15.81
N ARG A 40 27.84 -4.19 16.33
CA ARG A 40 29.29 -3.95 16.34
C ARG A 40 30.02 -5.09 17.07
N GLU A 41 29.59 -5.42 18.29
CA GLU A 41 30.18 -6.50 19.08
C GLU A 41 30.05 -7.83 18.36
N TRP A 42 28.90 -8.06 17.73
CA TRP A 42 28.64 -9.29 17.04
C TRP A 42 29.51 -9.48 15.78
N VAL A 43 29.71 -8.41 15.01
CA VAL A 43 30.64 -8.40 13.86
C VAL A 43 32.09 -8.57 14.33
N HIS A 44 32.48 -7.87 15.39
CA HIS A 44 33.82 -7.97 15.99
C HIS A 44 34.14 -9.40 16.46
N ASP A 45 33.19 -10.04 17.13
CA ASP A 45 33.36 -11.39 17.66
C ASP A 45 33.34 -12.45 16.56
N ALA A 46 32.54 -12.24 15.52
CA ALA A 46 32.59 -13.07 14.32
C ALA A 46 33.97 -12.98 13.63
N ILE A 47 34.51 -11.76 13.47
CA ILE A 47 35.88 -11.54 12.95
C ILE A 47 36.92 -12.20 13.85
N SER A 48 36.78 -12.12 15.16
CA SER A 48 37.70 -12.75 16.11
C SER A 48 37.66 -14.29 16.02
N ALA A 49 36.48 -14.88 15.84
CA ALA A 49 36.30 -16.34 15.73
C ALA A 49 36.73 -16.92 14.37
N GLN A 50 36.59 -16.16 13.28
CA GLN A 50 36.83 -16.62 11.89
C GLN A 50 37.81 -15.71 11.15
N ARG A 51 38.87 -15.27 11.84
CA ARG A 51 39.79 -14.21 11.38
C ARG A 51 40.32 -14.39 9.96
N ASN A 52 40.84 -15.57 9.63
CA ASN A 52 41.46 -15.81 8.31
C ASN A 52 40.43 -15.83 7.18
N GLU A 53 39.27 -16.45 7.40
CA GLU A 53 38.19 -16.54 6.42
C GLU A 53 37.59 -15.14 6.16
N LEU A 54 37.33 -14.37 7.22
CA LEU A 54 36.72 -13.05 7.11
C LEU A 54 37.71 -12.01 6.60
N LEU A 55 38.99 -12.07 6.95
CA LEU A 55 40.02 -11.24 6.31
C LEU A 55 40.10 -11.50 4.80
N SER A 56 40.05 -12.78 4.39
CA SER A 56 40.00 -13.16 2.97
C SER A 56 38.76 -12.60 2.28
N LEU A 57 37.59 -12.71 2.92
CA LEU A 57 36.34 -12.18 2.38
C LEU A 57 36.37 -10.66 2.21
N PHE A 58 36.71 -9.93 3.26
CA PHE A 58 36.76 -8.47 3.23
C PHE A 58 37.84 -7.96 2.27
N SER A 59 38.96 -8.68 2.13
CA SER A 59 39.98 -8.38 1.12
C SER A 59 39.44 -8.57 -0.30
N ARG A 60 38.59 -9.58 -0.53
CA ARG A 60 37.91 -9.75 -1.83
C ARG A 60 36.93 -8.62 -2.12
N TYR A 61 36.16 -8.17 -1.13
CA TYR A 61 35.30 -6.98 -1.31
C TYR A 61 36.13 -5.74 -1.68
N VAL A 62 37.20 -5.47 -0.94
CA VAL A 62 38.11 -4.35 -1.21
C VAL A 62 38.79 -4.48 -2.58
N ALA A 63 39.14 -5.70 -3.00
CA ALA A 63 39.76 -5.97 -4.29
C ALA A 63 38.84 -5.71 -5.49
N GLN A 64 37.52 -5.71 -5.30
CA GLN A 64 36.57 -5.30 -6.35
C GLN A 64 36.59 -3.79 -6.61
N GLY A 65 37.25 -3.01 -5.75
CA GLY A 65 37.38 -1.57 -5.88
C GLY A 65 36.27 -0.80 -5.16
N LYS A 66 36.14 0.49 -5.48
CA LYS A 66 35.09 1.35 -4.92
C LYS A 66 33.74 0.96 -5.52
N GLY A 67 32.74 0.69 -4.67
CA GLY A 67 31.41 0.33 -5.16
C GLY A 67 30.41 0.02 -4.05
N ILE A 68 29.20 -0.33 -4.49
CA ILE A 68 28.11 -0.83 -3.65
C ILE A 68 27.98 -2.33 -3.91
N LEU A 69 27.92 -3.11 -2.84
CA LEU A 69 27.63 -4.54 -2.89
C LEU A 69 26.23 -4.77 -2.34
N GLN A 70 25.39 -5.42 -3.13
CA GLN A 70 24.04 -5.80 -2.77
C GLN A 70 24.04 -7.08 -1.91
N SER A 71 23.00 -7.29 -1.10
CA SER A 71 22.88 -8.44 -0.19
C SER A 71 23.24 -9.80 -0.81
N HIS A 72 22.76 -10.09 -2.04
CA HIS A 72 23.07 -11.34 -2.73
C HIS A 72 24.56 -11.49 -3.07
N GLN A 73 25.22 -10.41 -3.50
CA GLN A 73 26.66 -10.43 -3.81
C GLN A 73 27.51 -10.66 -2.56
N LEU A 74 27.09 -10.11 -1.42
CA LEU A 74 27.75 -10.35 -0.12
C LEU A 74 27.69 -11.83 0.26
N ILE A 75 26.52 -12.45 0.11
CA ILE A 75 26.33 -13.86 0.43
C ILE A 75 27.12 -14.75 -0.53
N ASP A 76 27.08 -14.47 -1.83
CA ASP A 76 27.76 -15.25 -2.86
C ASP A 76 29.29 -15.26 -2.65
N GLU A 77 29.89 -14.10 -2.37
CA GLU A 77 31.33 -14.02 -2.09
C GLU A 77 31.72 -14.71 -0.78
N PHE A 78 30.87 -14.66 0.24
CA PHE A 78 31.07 -15.45 1.46
C PHE A 78 31.11 -16.94 1.16
N LEU A 79 30.14 -17.44 0.38
CA LEU A 79 30.06 -18.85 -0.01
C LEU A 79 31.27 -19.29 -0.85
N LYS A 80 31.82 -18.41 -1.69
CA LYS A 80 33.07 -18.68 -2.45
C LYS A 80 34.33 -18.64 -1.59
N THR A 81 34.30 -18.02 -0.41
CA THR A 81 35.48 -17.80 0.43
C THR A 81 35.64 -18.91 1.47
N VAL A 82 34.54 -19.42 2.02
CA VAL A 82 34.59 -20.51 3.01
C VAL A 82 34.82 -21.84 2.27
N LYS A 83 35.99 -22.46 2.48
CA LYS A 83 36.28 -23.80 1.94
C LYS A 83 35.33 -24.83 2.54
N VAL A 84 34.68 -25.60 1.67
CA VAL A 84 33.65 -26.59 2.00
C VAL A 84 34.31 -27.87 2.51
N ASP A 85 34.49 -28.01 3.82
CA ASP A 85 34.76 -29.30 4.48
C ASP A 85 33.48 -29.89 5.12
N GLY A 86 32.32 -29.25 4.95
CA GLY A 86 31.03 -29.64 5.54
C GLY A 86 29.83 -29.38 4.64
N THR A 87 28.64 -29.80 5.06
CA THR A 87 27.40 -29.66 4.25
C THR A 87 26.98 -28.19 4.12
N THR A 88 26.20 -27.83 3.09
CA THR A 88 25.65 -26.46 2.90
C THR A 88 24.86 -25.96 4.12
N GLU A 89 24.38 -26.88 4.96
CA GLU A 89 23.63 -26.62 6.18
C GLU A 89 24.53 -26.13 7.33
N ASP A 90 25.80 -26.55 7.37
CA ASP A 90 26.80 -26.09 8.34
C ASP A 90 27.21 -24.63 8.08
N LEU A 91 27.23 -24.20 6.81
CA LEU A 91 27.55 -22.82 6.40
C LEU A 91 26.45 -21.82 6.78
N LYS A 92 25.19 -22.21 6.65
CA LYS A 92 24.03 -21.38 7.06
C LYS A 92 24.01 -21.11 8.56
N ASN A 93 24.62 -21.97 9.36
CA ASN A 93 24.67 -21.86 10.81
C ASN A 93 25.83 -21.01 11.34
N ARG A 94 26.77 -20.56 10.48
CA ARG A 94 27.88 -19.71 10.91
C ARG A 94 27.38 -18.33 11.37
N PRO A 95 27.94 -17.75 12.46
CA PRO A 95 27.48 -16.47 12.99
C PRO A 95 27.54 -15.32 11.98
N PHE A 96 28.61 -15.23 11.19
CA PHE A 96 28.76 -14.15 10.21
C PHE A 96 27.81 -14.26 9.02
N MET A 97 27.41 -15.48 8.61
CA MET A 97 26.41 -15.65 7.56
C MET A 97 25.08 -14.97 7.94
N LYS A 98 24.70 -15.05 9.21
CA LYS A 98 23.49 -14.37 9.70
C LYS A 98 23.62 -12.84 9.71
N VAL A 99 24.84 -12.28 9.87
CA VAL A 99 25.10 -10.85 9.64
C VAL A 99 24.81 -10.53 8.18
N LEU A 100 25.39 -11.28 7.26
CA LEU A 100 25.25 -11.03 5.82
C LEU A 100 23.81 -11.21 5.32
N GLN A 101 23.09 -12.21 5.85
CA GLN A 101 21.65 -12.39 5.58
C GLN A 101 20.79 -11.22 6.07
N SER A 102 21.27 -10.49 7.07
CA SER A 102 20.62 -9.30 7.60
C SER A 102 21.20 -8.01 7.00
N ALA A 103 22.28 -8.09 6.21
CA ALA A 103 22.89 -6.94 5.57
C ALA A 103 22.11 -6.59 4.30
N GLU A 104 21.65 -5.34 4.22
CA GLU A 104 20.91 -4.83 3.06
C GLU A 104 21.89 -4.52 1.92
N GLU A 105 22.96 -3.81 2.25
CA GLU A 105 24.02 -3.38 1.33
C GLU A 105 25.35 -3.20 2.07
N ALA A 106 26.45 -3.22 1.32
CA ALA A 106 27.75 -2.79 1.78
C ALA A 106 28.34 -1.72 0.85
N ILE A 107 28.95 -0.69 1.45
CA ILE A 107 29.69 0.33 0.73
C ILE A 107 31.17 0.04 0.88
N VAL A 108 31.88 -0.03 -0.23
CA VAL A 108 33.32 -0.32 -0.25
C VAL A 108 34.07 0.95 -0.65
N LEU A 109 34.87 1.48 0.27
CA LEU A 109 35.87 2.52 0.00
C LEU A 109 37.20 2.07 0.61
N PRO A 110 38.11 1.48 -0.18
CA PRO A 110 39.35 0.90 0.34
C PRO A 110 40.11 1.86 1.28
N PRO A 111 40.53 1.43 2.48
CA PRO A 111 40.51 0.05 3.00
C PRO A 111 39.24 -0.34 3.82
N PHE A 112 38.17 0.45 3.74
CA PHE A 112 36.98 0.31 4.57
C PHE A 112 35.83 -0.37 3.84
N VAL A 113 35.08 -1.18 4.58
CA VAL A 113 33.78 -1.75 4.17
C VAL A 113 32.74 -1.36 5.20
N ALA A 114 31.73 -0.58 4.81
CA ALA A 114 30.63 -0.17 5.67
C ALA A 114 29.37 -0.99 5.36
N LEU A 115 28.84 -1.70 6.36
CA LEU A 115 27.67 -2.56 6.26
C LEU A 115 26.44 -1.84 6.84
N ALA A 116 25.35 -1.79 6.06
CA ALA A 116 24.02 -1.48 6.57
C ALA A 116 23.34 -2.79 6.97
N ILE A 117 23.16 -2.98 8.27
CA ILE A 117 22.62 -4.23 8.82
C ILE A 117 21.23 -3.97 9.37
N ARG A 118 20.27 -4.80 8.98
CA ARG A 118 18.87 -4.76 9.39
C ARG A 118 18.48 -6.04 10.11
N PRO A 119 18.71 -6.13 11.44
CA PRO A 119 18.40 -7.34 12.21
C PRO A 119 16.91 -7.70 12.22
N ARG A 120 16.05 -6.69 12.12
CA ARG A 120 14.59 -6.84 12.07
C ARG A 120 13.95 -5.64 11.38
N PRO A 121 12.70 -5.77 10.89
CA PRO A 121 11.97 -4.65 10.30
C PRO A 121 11.88 -3.44 11.23
N GLY A 122 12.26 -2.28 10.68
CA GLY A 122 12.30 -0.99 11.34
C GLY A 122 13.57 -0.69 12.15
N VAL A 123 14.55 -1.60 12.19
CA VAL A 123 15.79 -1.41 12.95
C VAL A 123 16.99 -1.62 12.05
N ARG A 124 17.84 -0.59 11.96
CA ARG A 124 19.10 -0.60 11.26
C ARG A 124 20.25 -0.24 12.18
N GLU A 125 21.37 -0.91 11.98
CA GLU A 125 22.65 -0.59 12.60
C GLU A 125 23.71 -0.52 11.49
N TYR A 126 24.63 0.42 11.62
CA TYR A 126 25.67 0.65 10.63
C TYR A 126 27.03 0.38 11.25
N VAL A 127 27.82 -0.44 10.56
CA VAL A 127 29.13 -0.89 11.06
C VAL A 127 30.16 -0.71 9.96
N ARG A 128 31.34 -0.20 10.30
CA ARG A 128 32.48 -0.09 9.38
C ARG A 128 33.59 -1.01 9.82
N VAL A 129 34.14 -1.75 8.87
CA VAL A 129 35.30 -2.63 9.06
C VAL A 129 36.49 -2.03 8.33
N ASN A 130 37.60 -1.80 9.04
CA ASN A 130 38.89 -1.54 8.42
C ASN A 130 39.53 -2.89 8.09
N VAL A 131 39.69 -3.22 6.80
CA VAL A 131 40.14 -4.56 6.40
C VAL A 131 41.60 -4.84 6.76
N TYR A 132 42.44 -3.81 6.86
CA TYR A 132 43.85 -3.97 7.19
C TYR A 132 44.10 -4.14 8.68
N GLU A 133 43.37 -3.38 9.51
CA GLU A 133 43.48 -3.44 10.97
C GLU A 133 42.55 -4.48 11.59
N LEU A 134 41.53 -4.93 10.84
CA LEU A 134 40.41 -5.74 11.33
C LEU A 134 39.66 -5.08 12.51
N SER A 135 39.70 -3.75 12.58
CA SER A 135 38.93 -2.96 13.54
C SER A 135 37.49 -2.76 13.06
N VAL A 136 36.57 -2.69 14.02
CA VAL A 136 35.12 -2.58 13.78
C VAL A 136 34.56 -1.37 14.54
N ASP A 137 34.10 -0.39 13.77
CA ASP A 137 33.51 0.84 14.27
C ASP A 137 31.99 0.81 14.10
N HIS A 138 31.27 1.34 15.09
CA HIS A 138 29.86 1.66 14.92
C HIS A 138 29.74 3.02 14.22
N LEU A 139 28.87 3.14 13.23
CA LEU A 139 28.58 4.40 12.55
C LEU A 139 27.19 4.91 12.93
N THR A 140 27.07 6.22 13.13
CA THR A 140 25.78 6.91 13.09
C THR A 140 25.22 6.89 11.67
N VAL A 141 23.90 7.14 11.53
CA VAL A 141 23.25 7.27 10.22
C VAL A 141 23.95 8.32 9.37
N SER A 142 24.24 9.50 9.93
CA SER A 142 24.91 10.58 9.21
C SER A 142 26.32 10.20 8.73
N GLU A 143 27.09 9.46 9.53
CA GLU A 143 28.43 8.98 9.14
C GLU A 143 28.36 7.94 8.02
N TYR A 144 27.41 6.99 8.11
CA TYR A 144 27.20 6.01 7.06
C TYR A 144 26.79 6.66 5.72
N LEU A 145 25.88 7.64 5.77
CA LEU A 145 25.45 8.37 4.58
C LEU A 145 26.55 9.28 4.01
N ARG A 146 27.43 9.87 4.85
CA ARG A 146 28.65 10.55 4.36
C ARG A 146 29.56 9.60 3.61
N PHE A 147 29.71 8.38 4.11
CA PHE A 147 30.50 7.34 3.45
C PHE A 147 29.89 6.95 2.08
N LYS A 148 28.55 6.91 1.96
CA LYS A 148 27.85 6.77 0.67
C LYS A 148 28.10 7.94 -0.27
N GLU A 149 28.12 9.17 0.23
CA GLU A 149 28.37 10.37 -0.57
C GLU A 149 29.81 10.42 -1.14
N GLU A 150 30.80 9.99 -0.34
CA GLU A 150 32.21 9.90 -0.74
C GLU A 150 32.42 8.93 -1.91
N LEU A 151 31.60 7.88 -2.02
CA LEU A 151 31.63 6.95 -3.14
C LEU A 151 31.35 7.64 -4.47
N VAL A 152 30.43 8.60 -4.49
CA VAL A 152 30.00 9.29 -5.73
C VAL A 152 30.83 10.54 -5.99
N ASN A 153 31.01 11.39 -4.99
CA ASN A 153 31.65 12.69 -5.17
C ASN A 153 33.18 12.63 -5.03
N GLY A 154 33.74 11.52 -4.54
CA GLY A 154 35.18 11.36 -4.28
C GLY A 154 35.68 12.09 -3.02
N HIS A 155 34.83 12.92 -2.39
CA HIS A 155 35.08 13.58 -1.11
C HIS A 155 33.77 13.74 -0.33
N ALA A 156 33.85 13.95 0.98
CA ALA A 156 32.68 14.27 1.79
C ALA A 156 32.07 15.61 1.33
N ASN A 157 30.75 15.70 1.32
CA ASN A 157 30.07 16.98 1.08
C ASN A 157 30.50 18.02 2.14
N GLY A 158 30.42 19.32 1.80
CA GLY A 158 30.87 20.39 2.69
C GLY A 158 30.25 20.33 4.08
N ASN A 159 30.92 20.90 5.08
CA ASN A 159 30.57 20.82 6.51
C ASN A 159 29.13 21.26 6.88
N TYR A 160 28.42 21.94 5.98
CA TYR A 160 27.09 22.51 6.20
C TYR A 160 26.03 21.98 5.22
N LEU A 161 26.18 20.75 4.70
CA LEU A 161 25.13 20.09 3.92
C LEU A 161 23.84 19.98 4.76
N LEU A 162 22.68 20.28 4.17
CA LEU A 162 21.39 20.13 4.83
C LEU A 162 21.15 18.67 5.24
N GLU A 163 21.01 18.44 6.55
CA GLU A 163 20.53 17.17 7.12
C GLU A 163 19.05 17.33 7.51
N LEU A 164 18.21 16.47 6.95
CA LEU A 164 16.79 16.36 7.28
C LEU A 164 16.62 15.32 8.40
N ASP A 165 16.10 15.76 9.53
CA ASP A 165 15.86 14.93 10.71
C ASP A 165 14.48 15.23 11.28
N PHE A 166 13.54 14.31 11.04
CA PHE A 166 12.17 14.39 11.56
C PHE A 166 12.01 13.74 12.94
N GLU A 167 13.04 13.09 13.48
CA GLU A 167 12.95 12.37 14.75
C GLU A 167 12.65 13.28 15.96
N PRO A 168 13.30 14.46 16.12
CA PRO A 168 13.05 15.36 17.24
C PRO A 168 11.61 15.90 17.25
N PHE A 169 11.05 16.16 16.07
CA PHE A 169 9.68 16.68 15.90
C PHE A 169 8.59 15.66 16.24
N ASN A 170 8.97 14.38 16.37
CA ASN A 170 8.07 13.29 16.69
C ASN A 170 8.39 12.67 18.06
N ALA A 171 9.23 13.31 18.89
CA ALA A 171 9.72 12.75 20.16
C ALA A 171 8.63 12.62 21.24
N THR A 172 7.61 13.49 21.21
CA THR A 172 6.45 13.43 22.12
C THR A 172 5.43 12.37 21.72
N PHE A 173 5.47 11.92 20.47
CA PHE A 173 4.52 10.94 19.95
C PHE A 173 4.88 9.54 20.47
N PRO A 174 3.90 8.80 21.03
CA PRO A 174 4.14 7.44 21.49
C PRO A 174 4.41 6.52 20.29
N ARG A 175 5.33 5.56 20.45
CA ARG A 175 5.67 4.63 19.37
C ARG A 175 5.67 3.17 19.82
N PRO A 176 5.09 2.25 19.03
CA PRO A 176 5.32 0.82 19.22
C PRO A 176 6.77 0.47 18.90
N THR A 177 7.31 -0.56 19.57
CA THR A 177 8.67 -1.06 19.33
C THR A 177 8.70 -2.44 18.66
N ARG A 178 7.56 -3.14 18.65
CA ARG A 178 7.41 -4.49 18.10
C ARG A 178 7.09 -4.40 16.62
N SER A 179 7.86 -5.09 15.77
CA SER A 179 7.64 -5.11 14.31
C SER A 179 6.24 -5.62 13.94
N SER A 180 5.65 -6.53 14.73
CA SER A 180 4.27 -7.00 14.56
C SER A 180 3.19 -5.91 14.67
N SER A 181 3.52 -4.75 15.24
CA SER A 181 2.59 -3.63 15.40
C SER A 181 2.64 -2.63 14.24
N ILE A 182 3.62 -2.74 13.34
CA ILE A 182 3.74 -1.86 12.17
C ILE A 182 2.49 -1.99 11.30
N GLY A 183 1.97 -0.86 10.80
CA GLY A 183 0.75 -0.82 10.00
C GLY A 183 -0.55 -1.02 10.79
N ASN A 184 -0.48 -1.14 12.13
CA ASN A 184 -1.64 -1.19 13.03
C ASN A 184 -1.70 0.07 13.92
N GLY A 185 -1.36 1.21 13.34
CA GLY A 185 -1.19 2.48 14.05
C GLY A 185 -2.42 2.93 14.83
N VAL A 186 -3.62 2.80 14.24
CA VAL A 186 -4.88 3.17 14.92
C VAL A 186 -5.11 2.38 16.21
N GLN A 187 -4.78 1.08 16.24
CA GLN A 187 -4.97 0.26 17.44
C GLN A 187 -4.03 0.70 18.57
N PHE A 188 -2.81 1.09 18.22
CA PHE A 188 -1.85 1.64 19.18
C PHE A 188 -2.31 3.01 19.68
N LEU A 189 -2.78 3.87 18.77
CA LEU A 189 -3.29 5.18 19.10
C LEU A 189 -4.53 5.11 20.01
N ASN A 190 -5.46 4.20 19.76
CA ASN A 190 -6.63 3.97 20.61
C ASN A 190 -6.21 3.55 22.02
N ARG A 191 -5.23 2.63 22.16
CA ARG A 191 -4.68 2.25 23.48
C ARG A 191 -4.07 3.44 24.20
N HIS A 192 -3.34 4.29 23.47
CA HIS A 192 -2.72 5.48 24.04
C HIS A 192 -3.76 6.50 24.49
N LEU A 193 -4.73 6.84 23.64
CA LEU A 193 -5.83 7.77 23.93
C LEU A 193 -6.66 7.29 25.12
N SER A 194 -7.09 6.03 25.14
CA SER A 194 -7.84 5.48 26.27
C SER A 194 -7.03 5.52 27.57
N SER A 195 -5.72 5.26 27.51
CA SER A 195 -4.85 5.37 28.69
C SER A 195 -4.72 6.80 29.20
N ILE A 196 -4.67 7.81 28.32
CA ILE A 196 -4.66 9.23 28.70
C ILE A 196 -6.00 9.63 29.32
N MET A 197 -7.10 9.26 28.68
CA MET A 197 -8.47 9.55 29.15
C MET A 197 -8.77 8.96 30.52
N PHE A 198 -8.12 7.84 30.88
CA PHE A 198 -8.28 7.20 32.19
C PHE A 198 -7.55 7.93 33.34
N ARG A 199 -6.53 8.76 33.05
CA ARG A 199 -5.64 9.31 34.10
C ARG A 199 -6.29 10.38 34.97
N ASN A 200 -7.04 11.31 34.38
CA ASN A 200 -7.71 12.39 35.11
C ASN A 200 -8.95 12.87 34.36
N LYS A 201 -9.85 13.58 35.05
CA LYS A 201 -11.09 14.09 34.42
C LYS A 201 -10.81 15.18 33.38
N ASP A 202 -9.75 15.96 33.56
CA ASP A 202 -9.38 17.03 32.64
C ASP A 202 -8.96 16.50 31.25
N SER A 203 -8.48 15.25 31.14
CA SER A 203 -8.12 14.67 29.85
C SER A 203 -9.31 14.27 28.97
N LEU A 204 -10.54 14.32 29.52
CA LEU A 204 -11.78 14.14 28.76
C LEU A 204 -12.31 15.44 28.15
N GLU A 205 -11.84 16.61 28.60
CA GLU A 205 -12.29 17.91 28.08
C GLU A 205 -12.07 18.06 26.56
N PRO A 206 -10.95 17.59 25.96
CA PRO A 206 -10.81 17.59 24.50
C PRO A 206 -11.89 16.79 23.77
N LEU A 207 -12.43 15.72 24.36
CA LEU A 207 -13.51 14.93 23.76
C LEU A 207 -14.83 15.70 23.81
N LEU A 208 -15.13 16.36 24.94
CA LEU A 208 -16.31 17.22 25.06
C LEU A 208 -16.24 18.38 24.05
N GLU A 209 -15.11 19.08 23.99
CA GLU A 209 -14.94 20.19 23.06
C GLU A 209 -15.03 19.73 21.61
N PHE A 210 -14.46 18.57 21.29
CA PHE A 210 -14.58 17.96 19.96
C PHE A 210 -16.04 17.71 19.58
N LEU A 211 -16.84 17.12 20.47
CA LEU A 211 -18.26 16.85 20.21
C LEU A 211 -19.10 18.13 20.12
N ARG A 212 -18.79 19.14 20.93
CA ARG A 212 -19.54 20.40 21.01
C ARG A 212 -19.25 21.35 19.85
N THR A 213 -18.01 21.35 19.36
CA THR A 213 -17.61 22.19 18.21
C THR A 213 -17.95 21.56 16.87
N HIS A 214 -18.41 20.30 16.86
CA HIS A 214 -18.74 19.57 15.65
C HIS A 214 -19.97 20.16 14.96
N LYS A 215 -19.79 20.60 13.72
CA LYS A 215 -20.82 21.26 12.92
C LYS A 215 -20.78 20.77 11.48
N HIS A 216 -21.95 20.71 10.85
CA HIS A 216 -22.09 20.47 9.41
C HIS A 216 -23.05 21.51 8.83
N ASP A 217 -22.61 22.22 7.80
CA ASP A 217 -23.33 23.33 7.15
C ASP A 217 -23.94 24.34 8.15
N GLY A 218 -23.13 24.69 9.17
CA GLY A 218 -23.50 25.65 10.20
C GLY A 218 -24.44 25.11 11.29
N ARG A 219 -24.98 23.89 11.14
CA ARG A 219 -25.82 23.24 12.16
C ARG A 219 -24.94 22.49 13.17
N ALA A 220 -25.27 22.64 14.44
CA ALA A 220 -24.64 21.88 15.52
C ALA A 220 -24.99 20.39 15.40
N MET A 221 -24.03 19.53 15.68
CA MET A 221 -24.21 18.08 15.73
C MET A 221 -23.70 17.55 17.07
N MET A 222 -24.16 16.37 17.46
CA MET A 222 -23.81 15.71 18.71
C MET A 222 -24.25 16.51 19.94
N LEU A 223 -23.48 17.52 20.38
CA LEU A 223 -23.72 18.28 21.61
C LEU A 223 -23.91 19.76 21.32
N ASN A 224 -24.86 20.40 22.02
CA ASN A 224 -25.06 21.85 21.97
C ASN A 224 -24.48 22.57 23.20
N ASP A 225 -24.63 23.90 23.19
CA ASP A 225 -24.08 24.80 24.22
C ASP A 225 -24.72 24.64 25.61
N ARG A 226 -25.70 23.75 25.80
CA ARG A 226 -26.19 23.41 27.16
C ARG A 226 -25.16 22.61 27.96
N ILE A 227 -24.27 21.89 27.27
CA ILE A 227 -23.24 21.07 27.89
C ILE A 227 -21.90 21.82 27.85
N GLN A 228 -21.43 22.25 29.03
CA GLN A 228 -20.26 23.14 29.15
C GLN A 228 -19.07 22.48 29.85
N ASN A 229 -19.28 21.34 30.51
CA ASN A 229 -18.24 20.59 31.21
C ASN A 229 -18.62 19.11 31.34
N ILE A 230 -17.65 18.26 31.66
CA ILE A 230 -17.84 16.81 31.78
C ILE A 230 -18.92 16.43 32.80
N ARG A 231 -19.07 17.18 33.90
CA ARG A 231 -20.12 16.90 34.89
C ARG A 231 -21.52 17.07 34.29
N THR A 232 -21.76 18.18 33.60
CA THR A 232 -23.05 18.42 32.92
C THR A 232 -23.32 17.38 31.83
N LEU A 233 -22.28 16.90 31.14
CA LEU A 233 -22.40 15.83 30.15
C LEU A 233 -22.84 14.51 30.80
N GLN A 234 -22.21 14.11 31.92
CA GLN A 234 -22.58 12.88 32.65
C GLN A 234 -24.02 12.93 33.16
N GLU A 235 -24.45 14.05 33.75
CA GLU A 235 -25.82 14.25 34.23
C GLU A 235 -26.84 14.26 33.07
N ALA A 236 -26.48 14.80 31.90
CA ALA A 236 -27.31 14.76 30.70
C ALA A 236 -27.42 13.35 30.11
N LEU A 237 -26.32 12.61 30.02
CA LEU A 237 -26.30 11.24 29.48
C LEU A 237 -27.13 10.27 30.33
N ALA A 238 -27.03 10.35 31.66
CA ALA A 238 -27.83 9.52 32.56
C ALA A 238 -29.35 9.77 32.39
N ARG A 239 -29.75 11.04 32.20
CA ARG A 239 -31.15 11.38 31.91
C ARG A 239 -31.60 10.87 30.55
N ALA A 240 -30.75 10.99 29.53
CA ALA A 240 -31.04 10.47 28.20
C ALA A 240 -31.17 8.95 28.21
N GLU A 241 -30.29 8.23 28.90
CA GLU A 241 -30.36 6.77 29.07
C GLU A 241 -31.68 6.35 29.73
N GLU A 242 -32.06 6.97 30.85
CA GLU A 242 -33.32 6.68 31.53
C GLU A 242 -34.54 6.95 30.64
N PHE A 243 -34.53 8.06 29.90
CA PHE A 243 -35.59 8.43 28.98
C PHE A 243 -35.71 7.44 27.81
N LEU A 244 -34.59 7.10 27.16
CA LEU A 244 -34.55 6.18 26.02
C LEU A 244 -34.98 4.76 26.41
N SER A 245 -34.69 4.32 27.64
CA SER A 245 -35.08 2.99 28.14
C SER A 245 -36.60 2.77 28.19
N LYS A 246 -37.39 3.86 28.19
CA LYS A 246 -38.86 3.83 28.23
C LYS A 246 -39.48 3.77 26.84
N LEU A 247 -38.70 3.99 25.78
CA LEU A 247 -39.16 3.99 24.40
C LEU A 247 -39.01 2.60 23.75
N PRO A 248 -39.91 2.22 22.82
CA PRO A 248 -39.65 1.10 21.92
C PRO A 248 -38.35 1.27 21.13
N LEU A 249 -37.60 0.17 20.95
CA LEU A 249 -36.28 0.21 20.29
C LEU A 249 -36.31 0.79 18.87
N ALA A 250 -37.41 0.55 18.15
CA ALA A 250 -37.60 0.99 16.77
C ALA A 250 -38.16 2.42 16.63
N THR A 251 -38.40 3.14 17.74
CA THR A 251 -38.93 4.51 17.69
C THR A 251 -37.97 5.42 16.90
N PRO A 252 -38.44 6.12 15.86
CA PRO A 252 -37.61 7.04 15.07
C PRO A 252 -37.15 8.27 15.86
N TYR A 253 -35.94 8.77 15.59
CA TYR A 253 -35.36 9.94 16.27
C TYR A 253 -36.27 11.17 16.25
N SER A 254 -37.01 11.39 15.15
CA SER A 254 -37.93 12.53 15.00
C SER A 254 -39.03 12.61 16.04
N GLU A 255 -39.41 11.48 16.66
CA GLU A 255 -40.46 11.46 17.70
C GLU A 255 -40.00 11.97 19.06
N PHE A 256 -38.68 11.94 19.32
CA PHE A 256 -38.10 12.33 20.61
C PHE A 256 -36.94 13.33 20.50
N GLU A 257 -36.77 13.93 19.32
CA GLU A 257 -35.73 14.93 19.00
C GLU A 257 -35.75 16.12 19.98
N PHE A 258 -36.91 16.73 20.20
CA PHE A 258 -37.03 17.92 21.05
C PHE A 258 -36.66 17.66 22.52
N GLU A 259 -36.99 16.47 23.04
CA GLU A 259 -36.64 16.07 24.40
C GLU A 259 -35.11 15.92 24.55
N LEU A 260 -34.46 15.25 23.59
CA LEU A 260 -33.00 15.11 23.59
C LEU A 260 -32.28 16.45 23.40
N GLN A 261 -32.76 17.33 22.51
CA GLN A 261 -32.21 18.68 22.35
C GLN A 261 -32.34 19.50 23.63
N GLY A 262 -33.45 19.34 24.36
CA GLY A 262 -33.66 19.94 25.68
C GLY A 262 -32.62 19.49 26.72
N MET A 263 -32.13 18.25 26.60
CA MET A 263 -31.06 17.67 27.43
C MET A 263 -29.65 18.05 26.96
N GLY A 264 -29.50 18.58 25.74
CA GLY A 264 -28.23 19.02 25.18
C GLY A 264 -27.70 18.19 24.00
N PHE A 265 -28.49 17.25 23.49
CA PHE A 265 -28.11 16.34 22.42
C PHE A 265 -28.78 16.73 21.09
N GLU A 266 -27.97 17.12 20.11
CA GLU A 266 -28.40 17.40 18.74
C GLU A 266 -28.47 16.11 17.90
N ARG A 267 -28.77 16.22 16.60
CA ARG A 267 -28.75 15.08 15.67
C ARG A 267 -27.35 14.46 15.54
N GLY A 268 -27.30 13.19 15.13
CA GLY A 268 -26.06 12.44 14.86
C GLY A 268 -25.77 11.26 15.78
N TRP A 269 -26.69 10.94 16.71
CA TRP A 269 -26.55 9.80 17.64
C TRP A 269 -27.16 8.50 17.13
N GLY A 270 -28.09 8.57 16.18
CA GLY A 270 -28.84 7.42 15.71
C GLY A 270 -30.13 7.80 14.99
N ASP A 271 -30.60 6.94 14.10
CA ASP A 271 -31.90 7.04 13.44
C ASP A 271 -33.08 6.57 14.30
N THR A 272 -32.79 5.69 15.27
CA THR A 272 -33.75 5.00 16.12
C THR A 272 -33.35 5.09 17.59
N ALA A 273 -34.31 4.95 18.51
CA ALA A 273 -34.05 4.93 19.95
C ALA A 273 -32.98 3.89 20.35
N GLN A 274 -32.96 2.72 19.69
CA GLN A 274 -31.91 1.72 19.87
C GLN A 274 -30.51 2.28 19.54
N LYS A 275 -30.35 2.91 18.36
CA LYS A 275 -29.04 3.40 17.92
C LYS A 275 -28.53 4.56 18.76
N VAL A 276 -29.43 5.47 19.13
CA VAL A 276 -29.13 6.56 20.06
C VAL A 276 -28.69 5.98 21.42
N SER A 277 -29.44 5.00 21.93
CA SER A 277 -29.09 4.33 23.18
C SER A 277 -27.71 3.68 23.12
N GLU A 278 -27.39 2.95 22.05
CA GLU A 278 -26.04 2.37 21.85
C GLU A 278 -24.94 3.45 21.93
N MET A 279 -25.11 4.59 21.26
CA MET A 279 -24.12 5.68 21.28
C MET A 279 -24.00 6.36 22.64
N VAL A 280 -25.12 6.54 23.36
CA VAL A 280 -25.14 7.07 24.73
C VAL A 280 -24.36 6.13 25.68
N HIS A 281 -24.58 4.82 25.60
CA HIS A 281 -23.85 3.83 26.39
C HIS A 281 -22.35 3.84 26.08
N LEU A 282 -21.96 3.88 24.79
CA LEU A 282 -20.55 3.98 24.41
C LEU A 282 -19.87 5.21 25.03
N LEU A 283 -20.54 6.37 25.03
CA LEU A 283 -19.96 7.57 25.63
C LEU A 283 -19.92 7.49 27.16
N LEU A 284 -20.95 6.93 27.81
CA LEU A 284 -20.94 6.68 29.25
C LEU A 284 -19.77 5.77 29.65
N ASP A 285 -19.56 4.68 28.91
CA ASP A 285 -18.43 3.75 29.11
C ASP A 285 -17.10 4.48 28.96
N ILE A 286 -16.94 5.35 27.96
CA ILE A 286 -15.72 6.16 27.78
C ILE A 286 -15.52 7.12 28.96
N LEU A 287 -16.58 7.74 29.49
CA LEU A 287 -16.46 8.66 30.62
C LEU A 287 -16.19 7.94 31.96
N GLN A 288 -16.57 6.67 32.08
CA GLN A 288 -16.39 5.87 33.30
C GLN A 288 -15.09 5.06 33.29
N ALA A 289 -14.83 4.32 32.20
CA ALA A 289 -13.69 3.43 32.03
C ALA A 289 -13.32 3.30 30.54
N PRO A 290 -12.58 4.27 29.97
CA PRO A 290 -12.21 4.25 28.56
C PRO A 290 -11.46 2.96 28.16
N ASP A 291 -12.06 2.22 27.23
CA ASP A 291 -11.47 1.06 26.57
C ASP A 291 -11.13 1.39 25.09
N PRO A 292 -10.02 0.87 24.53
CA PRO A 292 -9.61 1.18 23.16
C PRO A 292 -10.64 0.79 22.10
N SER A 293 -11.35 -0.34 22.27
CA SER A 293 -12.34 -0.81 21.31
C SER A 293 -13.63 -0.01 21.37
N VAL A 294 -14.04 0.42 22.58
CA VAL A 294 -15.18 1.30 22.79
C VAL A 294 -14.91 2.68 22.18
N LEU A 295 -13.72 3.23 22.43
CA LEU A 295 -13.30 4.52 21.87
C LEU A 295 -13.26 4.49 20.33
N GLU A 296 -12.67 3.44 19.74
CA GLU A 296 -12.63 3.27 18.28
C GLU A 296 -14.05 3.19 17.68
N THR A 297 -14.92 2.42 18.33
CA THR A 297 -16.30 2.24 17.88
C THR A 297 -17.08 3.55 17.97
N PHE A 298 -16.93 4.30 19.06
CA PHE A 298 -17.58 5.59 19.24
C PHE A 298 -17.07 6.60 18.20
N LEU A 299 -15.76 6.85 18.13
CA LEU A 299 -15.17 7.81 17.19
C LEU A 299 -15.44 7.44 15.72
N GLY A 300 -15.47 6.15 15.39
CA GLY A 300 -15.82 5.68 14.04
C GLY A 300 -17.30 5.83 13.68
N ARG A 301 -18.19 5.94 14.68
CA ARG A 301 -19.63 6.13 14.48
C ARG A 301 -20.04 7.61 14.40
N ILE A 302 -19.22 8.53 14.93
CA ILE A 302 -19.53 9.97 14.84
C ILE A 302 -19.64 10.37 13.36
N PRO A 303 -20.74 11.02 12.94
CA PRO A 303 -20.93 11.41 11.56
C PRO A 303 -20.03 12.62 11.23
N MET A 304 -18.86 12.35 10.64
CA MET A 304 -17.86 13.39 10.37
C MET A 304 -17.54 13.59 8.90
N VAL A 305 -17.65 12.55 8.08
CA VAL A 305 -17.18 12.55 6.70
C VAL A 305 -18.38 12.63 5.77
N PHE A 306 -18.62 13.81 5.20
CA PHE A 306 -19.71 14.07 4.25
C PHE A 306 -19.16 14.51 2.89
N ASN A 307 -18.15 15.38 2.90
CA ASN A 307 -17.47 15.88 1.72
C ASN A 307 -16.06 15.30 1.64
N VAL A 308 -15.77 14.52 0.60
CA VAL A 308 -14.46 13.87 0.39
C VAL A 308 -13.82 14.40 -0.89
N VAL A 309 -12.55 14.76 -0.82
CA VAL A 309 -11.74 15.15 -1.98
C VAL A 309 -10.60 14.16 -2.14
N ILE A 310 -10.44 13.63 -3.34
CA ILE A 310 -9.41 12.63 -3.69
C ILE A 310 -8.53 13.22 -4.79
N LEU A 311 -7.21 13.33 -4.58
CA LEU A 311 -6.28 13.94 -5.51
C LEU A 311 -5.59 12.86 -6.34
N SER A 312 -5.64 12.98 -7.67
CA SER A 312 -4.88 12.15 -8.61
C SER A 312 -4.53 12.95 -9.89
N PRO A 313 -3.58 13.90 -9.82
CA PRO A 313 -3.33 14.85 -10.91
C PRO A 313 -2.81 14.24 -12.21
N HIS A 314 -1.80 13.37 -12.17
CA HIS A 314 -1.19 12.79 -13.37
C HIS A 314 -2.07 11.75 -14.08
N GLY A 315 -1.63 11.38 -15.29
CA GLY A 315 -2.25 10.34 -16.11
C GLY A 315 -3.54 10.79 -16.81
N TYR A 316 -4.14 9.87 -17.56
CA TYR A 316 -5.43 10.05 -18.21
C TYR A 316 -6.52 9.50 -17.29
N PHE A 317 -6.97 10.30 -16.33
CA PHE A 317 -8.01 9.84 -15.41
C PHE A 317 -9.39 9.90 -16.09
N GLY A 318 -10.00 8.74 -16.30
CA GLY A 318 -11.32 8.58 -16.92
C GLY A 318 -11.87 7.16 -16.71
N GLN A 319 -13.11 6.94 -17.13
CA GLN A 319 -13.82 5.66 -16.89
C GLN A 319 -13.75 4.67 -18.05
N ALA A 320 -13.45 5.15 -19.26
CA ALA A 320 -13.38 4.35 -20.48
C ALA A 320 -12.24 4.85 -21.38
N ASN A 321 -11.67 3.97 -22.19
CA ASN A 321 -10.62 4.25 -23.17
C ASN A 321 -9.31 4.86 -22.61
N VAL A 322 -9.08 4.75 -21.30
CA VAL A 322 -7.87 5.31 -20.66
C VAL A 322 -6.90 4.26 -20.12
N LEU A 323 -7.36 3.06 -19.77
CA LEU A 323 -6.51 2.02 -19.19
C LEU A 323 -5.47 1.56 -20.22
N GLY A 324 -4.18 1.61 -19.84
CA GLY A 324 -3.07 1.30 -20.75
C GLY A 324 -2.43 2.53 -21.39
N LEU A 325 -3.05 3.72 -21.30
CA LEU A 325 -2.39 4.97 -21.68
C LEU A 325 -1.23 5.28 -20.71
N PRO A 326 -0.24 6.09 -21.12
CA PRO A 326 0.87 6.50 -20.26
C PRO A 326 0.40 7.00 -18.89
N ASP A 327 1.09 6.56 -17.84
CA ASP A 327 0.79 6.88 -16.43
C ASP A 327 -0.63 6.51 -15.97
N THR A 328 -1.33 5.65 -16.71
CA THR A 328 -2.74 5.31 -16.44
C THR A 328 -2.89 3.81 -16.24
N GLY A 329 -3.19 3.39 -15.00
CA GLY A 329 -3.27 1.97 -14.66
C GLY A 329 -4.02 1.68 -13.37
N GLY A 330 -3.44 0.82 -12.52
CA GLY A 330 -4.08 0.32 -11.30
C GLY A 330 -4.54 1.40 -10.32
N GLN A 331 -3.90 2.58 -10.30
CA GLN A 331 -4.34 3.71 -9.49
C GLN A 331 -5.73 4.23 -9.87
N VAL A 332 -6.04 4.33 -11.17
CA VAL A 332 -7.37 4.77 -11.64
C VAL A 332 -8.43 3.73 -11.25
N VAL A 333 -8.12 2.44 -11.45
CA VAL A 333 -9.01 1.34 -11.06
C VAL A 333 -9.26 1.36 -9.54
N TYR A 334 -8.20 1.51 -8.75
CA TYR A 334 -8.27 1.60 -7.30
C TYR A 334 -9.21 2.73 -6.85
N ILE A 335 -9.02 3.94 -7.37
CA ILE A 335 -9.79 5.12 -6.94
C ILE A 335 -11.27 4.99 -7.37
N LEU A 336 -11.53 4.51 -8.59
CA LEU A 336 -12.91 4.33 -9.06
C LEU A 336 -13.67 3.29 -8.22
N ASP A 337 -13.04 2.17 -7.87
CA ASP A 337 -13.65 1.14 -7.04
C ASP A 337 -13.76 1.60 -5.56
N GLN A 338 -12.76 2.34 -5.06
CA GLN A 338 -12.76 2.97 -3.74
C GLN A 338 -13.97 3.90 -3.58
N VAL A 339 -14.20 4.79 -4.54
CA VAL A 339 -15.25 5.81 -4.48
C VAL A 339 -16.65 5.20 -4.44
N ARG A 340 -16.91 4.14 -5.23
CA ARG A 340 -18.21 3.43 -5.20
C ARG A 340 -18.51 2.84 -3.83
N ALA A 341 -17.51 2.17 -3.25
CA ALA A 341 -17.66 1.56 -1.93
C ALA A 341 -17.73 2.60 -0.81
N LEU A 342 -16.96 3.69 -0.94
CA LEU A 342 -16.95 4.79 0.01
C LEU A 342 -18.29 5.51 0.04
N GLU A 343 -18.88 5.83 -1.12
CA GLU A 343 -20.22 6.44 -1.19
C GLU A 343 -21.27 5.57 -0.52
N SER A 344 -21.27 4.27 -0.84
CA SER A 344 -22.23 3.31 -0.26
C SER A 344 -22.15 3.26 1.26
N GLU A 345 -20.93 3.23 1.82
CA GLU A 345 -20.71 3.20 3.26
C GLU A 345 -21.01 4.57 3.91
N MET A 346 -20.70 5.68 3.24
CA MET A 346 -21.06 7.03 3.71
C MET A 346 -22.57 7.19 3.83
N LEU A 347 -23.33 6.84 2.79
CA LEU A 347 -24.80 6.87 2.79
C LEU A 347 -25.35 6.03 3.95
N LEU A 348 -24.83 4.80 4.12
CA LEU A 348 -25.24 3.91 5.20
C LEU A 348 -24.97 4.51 6.59
N ARG A 349 -23.80 5.13 6.81
CA ARG A 349 -23.47 5.76 8.11
C ARG A 349 -24.31 7.00 8.37
N ILE A 350 -24.49 7.86 7.38
CA ILE A 350 -25.33 9.06 7.49
C ILE A 350 -26.75 8.66 7.87
N GLN A 351 -27.33 7.69 7.16
CA GLN A 351 -28.67 7.17 7.45
C GLN A 351 -28.74 6.61 8.88
N LYS A 352 -27.81 5.73 9.28
CA LYS A 352 -27.80 5.12 10.62
C LYS A 352 -27.67 6.14 11.76
N GLN A 353 -27.12 7.33 11.49
CA GLN A 353 -27.01 8.40 12.48
C GLN A 353 -28.20 9.39 12.46
N GLY A 354 -29.26 9.09 11.70
CA GLY A 354 -30.47 9.90 11.66
C GLY A 354 -30.28 11.24 10.93
N LEU A 355 -29.32 11.28 9.99
CA LEU A 355 -29.01 12.48 9.23
C LEU A 355 -29.57 12.39 7.81
N ASP A 356 -30.04 13.53 7.31
CA ASP A 356 -30.50 13.72 5.93
C ASP A 356 -29.50 14.62 5.21
N VAL A 357 -28.27 14.11 5.09
CA VAL A 357 -27.15 14.81 4.44
C VAL A 357 -26.78 14.05 3.17
N THR A 358 -26.72 14.75 2.05
CA THR A 358 -26.22 14.17 0.81
C THR A 358 -24.69 14.22 0.80
N PRO A 359 -23.98 13.08 0.82
CA PRO A 359 -22.52 13.09 0.73
C PRO A 359 -22.08 13.58 -0.64
N LYS A 360 -20.85 14.12 -0.75
CA LYS A 360 -20.23 14.48 -2.03
C LYS A 360 -18.80 13.96 -2.07
N ILE A 361 -18.43 13.33 -3.18
CA ILE A 361 -17.06 12.85 -3.41
C ILE A 361 -16.54 13.48 -4.71
N LEU A 362 -15.41 14.19 -4.64
CA LEU A 362 -14.74 14.79 -5.79
C LEU A 362 -13.38 14.13 -6.02
N ILE A 363 -13.22 13.49 -7.18
CA ILE A 363 -11.91 13.02 -7.65
C ILE A 363 -11.30 14.15 -8.48
N VAL A 364 -10.30 14.84 -7.94
CA VAL A 364 -9.66 15.99 -8.57
C VAL A 364 -8.42 15.54 -9.34
N THR A 365 -8.42 15.82 -10.63
CA THR A 365 -7.38 15.40 -11.58
C THR A 365 -7.14 16.49 -12.63
N ARG A 366 -6.17 16.28 -13.53
CA ARG A 366 -5.84 17.24 -14.57
C ARG A 366 -6.88 17.23 -15.71
N LEU A 367 -7.25 18.42 -16.19
CA LEU A 367 -7.96 18.60 -17.46
C LEU A 367 -6.95 18.60 -18.61
N ILE A 368 -7.16 17.72 -19.59
CA ILE A 368 -6.29 17.58 -20.78
C ILE A 368 -7.14 17.87 -22.03
N PRO A 369 -7.10 19.12 -22.56
CA PRO A 369 -7.91 19.52 -23.71
C PRO A 369 -7.72 18.66 -24.97
N GLU A 370 -6.50 18.17 -25.22
CA GLU A 370 -6.11 17.45 -26.44
C GLU A 370 -6.27 15.93 -26.34
N ALA A 371 -6.86 15.41 -25.26
CA ALA A 371 -7.05 13.98 -25.05
C ALA A 371 -8.25 13.43 -25.85
N GLU A 372 -8.11 13.34 -27.18
CA GLU A 372 -9.12 12.79 -28.08
C GLU A 372 -9.45 11.32 -27.75
N GLY A 373 -10.72 10.93 -27.94
CA GLY A 373 -11.20 9.56 -27.65
C GLY A 373 -11.45 9.24 -26.17
N THR A 374 -11.16 10.20 -25.27
CA THR A 374 -11.38 10.09 -23.82
C THR A 374 -12.32 11.19 -23.32
N THR A 375 -12.70 11.12 -22.04
CA THR A 375 -13.44 12.19 -21.34
C THR A 375 -12.51 13.14 -20.56
N CYS A 376 -11.19 13.05 -20.73
CA CYS A 376 -10.21 13.83 -19.96
C CYS A 376 -10.24 15.34 -20.26
N ASN A 377 -10.93 15.76 -21.32
CA ASN A 377 -11.20 17.16 -21.66
C ASN A 377 -12.49 17.72 -21.01
N GLN A 378 -13.27 16.89 -20.32
CA GLN A 378 -14.51 17.30 -19.66
C GLN A 378 -14.24 17.70 -18.21
N ARG A 379 -14.59 18.95 -17.86
CA ARG A 379 -14.39 19.50 -16.50
C ARG A 379 -15.06 18.64 -15.41
N LEU A 380 -16.28 18.19 -15.62
CA LEU A 380 -17.02 17.42 -14.62
C LEU A 380 -17.61 16.17 -15.26
N GLU A 381 -17.38 15.01 -14.64
CA GLU A 381 -17.89 13.71 -15.10
C GLU A 381 -18.43 12.92 -13.91
N LYS A 382 -19.66 12.42 -13.99
CA LYS A 382 -20.24 11.57 -12.95
C LYS A 382 -19.60 10.18 -12.96
N VAL A 383 -19.26 9.64 -11.78
CA VAL A 383 -18.72 8.28 -11.66
C VAL A 383 -19.86 7.26 -11.82
N SER A 384 -19.66 6.29 -12.70
CA SER A 384 -20.60 5.22 -13.00
C SER A 384 -20.78 4.30 -11.79
N GLY A 385 -22.03 3.96 -11.49
CA GLY A 385 -22.39 3.18 -10.30
C GLY A 385 -22.42 4.00 -9.01
N THR A 386 -22.43 5.34 -9.11
CA THR A 386 -22.56 6.25 -7.96
C THR A 386 -23.65 7.29 -8.20
N GLU A 387 -24.14 7.92 -7.13
CA GLU A 387 -25.12 9.02 -7.21
C GLU A 387 -24.49 10.40 -7.04
N HIS A 388 -23.48 10.52 -6.18
CA HIS A 388 -22.92 11.76 -5.65
C HIS A 388 -21.40 11.89 -5.84
N ALA A 389 -20.77 10.95 -6.54
CA ALA A 389 -19.35 11.05 -6.87
C ALA A 389 -19.08 11.58 -8.28
N HIS A 390 -18.15 12.52 -8.38
CA HIS A 390 -17.78 13.17 -9.64
C HIS A 390 -16.25 13.27 -9.79
N ILE A 391 -15.78 13.17 -11.02
CA ILE A 391 -14.42 13.52 -11.42
C ILE A 391 -14.43 15.00 -11.80
N LEU A 392 -13.63 15.80 -11.09
CA LEU A 392 -13.41 17.23 -11.32
C LEU A 392 -12.03 17.44 -11.95
N ARG A 393 -12.00 17.96 -13.16
CA ARG A 393 -10.78 18.18 -13.94
C ARG A 393 -10.41 19.64 -14.00
N ILE A 394 -9.17 19.92 -13.64
CA ILE A 394 -8.65 21.29 -13.53
C ILE A 394 -7.40 21.40 -14.42
N PRO A 395 -7.32 22.40 -15.31
CA PRO A 395 -6.19 22.51 -16.22
C PRO A 395 -4.91 22.86 -15.46
N PHE A 396 -3.78 22.34 -15.92
CA PHE A 396 -2.49 22.96 -15.60
C PHE A 396 -2.36 24.27 -16.35
N ARG A 397 -1.80 25.29 -15.70
CA ARG A 397 -1.57 26.59 -16.31
C ARG A 397 -0.28 27.22 -15.82
N THR A 398 0.21 28.14 -16.64
CA THR A 398 1.32 29.04 -16.33
C THR A 398 0.88 30.48 -16.61
N GLU A 399 1.76 31.45 -16.48
CA GLU A 399 1.50 32.84 -16.91
C GLU A 399 1.13 32.94 -18.40
N LYS A 400 1.54 31.95 -19.23
CA LYS A 400 1.22 31.89 -20.66
C LYS A 400 -0.15 31.30 -20.99
N GLY A 401 -0.89 30.85 -19.97
CA GLY A 401 -2.21 30.21 -20.14
C GLY A 401 -2.21 28.72 -19.81
N ILE A 402 -3.26 28.03 -20.24
CA ILE A 402 -3.50 26.61 -19.98
C ILE A 402 -2.56 25.75 -20.84
N LEU A 403 -1.95 24.74 -20.21
CA LEU A 403 -1.16 23.71 -20.88
C LEU A 403 -2.10 22.62 -21.43
N ARG A 404 -2.11 22.44 -22.75
CA ARG A 404 -3.10 21.62 -23.45
C ARG A 404 -2.69 20.16 -23.60
N LYS A 405 -1.42 19.90 -23.85
CA LYS A 405 -0.91 18.55 -24.08
C LYS A 405 -0.74 17.74 -22.79
N TRP A 406 -0.78 16.41 -22.90
CA TRP A 406 -0.40 15.52 -21.79
C TRP A 406 1.09 15.72 -21.40
N ILE A 407 1.40 15.50 -20.12
CA ILE A 407 2.78 15.45 -19.63
C ILE A 407 2.96 14.23 -18.73
N SER A 408 4.17 13.69 -18.73
CA SER A 408 4.57 12.59 -17.85
C SER A 408 4.45 12.99 -16.40
N ARG A 409 4.11 12.03 -15.54
CA ARG A 409 4.09 12.18 -14.07
C ARG A 409 5.44 12.63 -13.48
N PHE A 410 6.54 12.42 -14.21
CA PHE A 410 7.86 12.91 -13.81
C PHE A 410 8.06 14.41 -14.08
N ASP A 411 7.21 15.03 -14.90
CA ASP A 411 7.38 16.42 -15.37
C ASP A 411 6.30 17.36 -14.81
N VAL A 412 5.43 16.89 -13.92
CA VAL A 412 4.27 17.66 -13.40
C VAL A 412 4.65 18.71 -12.35
N TRP A 413 5.83 18.60 -11.75
CA TRP A 413 6.21 19.35 -10.54
C TRP A 413 6.07 20.88 -10.64
N PRO A 414 6.44 21.56 -11.74
CA PRO A 414 6.30 23.02 -11.85
C PRO A 414 4.85 23.52 -11.75
N TYR A 415 3.87 22.65 -12.04
CA TYR A 415 2.46 23.04 -12.14
C TYR A 415 1.67 22.81 -10.86
N LEU A 416 2.20 22.00 -9.92
CA LEU A 416 1.41 21.50 -8.79
C LEU A 416 0.99 22.57 -7.79
N GLU A 417 1.82 23.60 -7.58
CA GLU A 417 1.46 24.71 -6.68
C GLU A 417 0.28 25.52 -7.23
N THR A 418 0.35 25.89 -8.52
CA THR A 418 -0.75 26.61 -9.19
C THR A 418 -2.00 25.74 -9.29
N PHE A 419 -1.84 24.45 -9.58
CA PHE A 419 -2.94 23.49 -9.61
C PHE A 419 -3.62 23.35 -8.24
N ALA A 420 -2.87 23.35 -7.13
CA ALA A 420 -3.44 23.30 -5.79
C ALA A 420 -4.28 24.55 -5.48
N GLU A 421 -3.83 25.73 -5.92
CA GLU A 421 -4.58 26.97 -5.77
C GLU A 421 -5.88 26.97 -6.58
N ASP A 422 -5.81 26.56 -7.85
CA ASP A 422 -6.99 26.45 -8.71
C ASP A 422 -7.95 25.38 -8.18
N ALA A 423 -7.42 24.23 -7.76
CA ALA A 423 -8.19 23.17 -7.11
C ALA A 423 -8.93 23.65 -5.87
N SER A 424 -8.28 24.44 -5.01
CA SER A 424 -8.94 25.02 -3.84
C SER A 424 -10.19 25.82 -4.21
N ASN A 425 -10.16 26.58 -5.31
CA ASN A 425 -11.28 27.42 -5.74
C ASN A 425 -12.41 26.59 -6.36
N GLU A 426 -12.06 25.66 -7.25
CA GLU A 426 -13.03 24.79 -7.94
C GLU A 426 -13.71 23.81 -6.97
N ILE A 427 -12.95 23.23 -6.02
CA ILE A 427 -13.50 22.39 -4.95
C ILE A 427 -14.51 23.17 -4.12
N ALA A 428 -14.18 24.40 -3.72
CA ALA A 428 -15.07 25.25 -2.93
C ALA A 428 -16.37 25.56 -3.71
N ALA A 429 -16.28 25.77 -5.03
CA ALA A 429 -17.44 26.01 -5.88
C ALA A 429 -18.37 24.79 -5.98
N GLU A 430 -17.80 23.58 -6.15
CA GLU A 430 -18.59 22.35 -6.31
C GLU A 430 -19.17 21.82 -4.99
N LEU A 431 -18.38 21.87 -3.91
CA LEU A 431 -18.84 21.42 -2.61
C LEU A 431 -19.80 22.41 -1.96
N GLN A 432 -19.62 23.72 -2.20
CA GLN A 432 -20.27 24.83 -1.47
C GLN A 432 -19.98 24.78 0.04
N SER A 433 -18.91 24.08 0.43
CA SER A 433 -18.50 23.82 1.80
C SER A 433 -17.03 23.38 1.79
N VAL A 434 -16.42 23.22 2.95
CA VAL A 434 -15.06 22.67 3.07
C VAL A 434 -15.12 21.13 3.07
N PRO A 435 -14.10 20.46 2.51
CA PRO A 435 -14.02 19.01 2.60
C PRO A 435 -13.82 18.57 4.06
N ASN A 436 -14.35 17.40 4.40
CA ASN A 436 -14.12 16.77 5.70
C ASN A 436 -12.91 15.84 5.67
N LEU A 437 -12.53 15.32 4.50
CA LEU A 437 -11.40 14.41 4.29
C LEU A 437 -10.75 14.70 2.93
N ILE A 438 -9.42 14.81 2.92
CA ILE A 438 -8.61 14.91 1.71
C ILE A 438 -7.73 13.66 1.60
N ILE A 439 -7.80 12.95 0.47
CA ILE A 439 -6.99 11.75 0.20
C ILE A 439 -6.03 12.04 -0.95
N GLY A 440 -4.73 12.09 -0.65
CA GLY A 440 -3.68 12.13 -1.66
C GLY A 440 -3.40 10.75 -2.26
N ASN A 441 -3.15 10.69 -3.57
CA ASN A 441 -2.72 9.48 -4.26
C ASN A 441 -1.43 9.76 -5.03
N TYR A 442 -0.42 8.89 -4.85
CA TYR A 442 0.91 9.03 -5.44
C TYR A 442 1.62 10.34 -5.04
N SER A 443 2.85 10.55 -5.50
CA SER A 443 3.71 11.65 -5.07
C SER A 443 3.09 13.05 -5.34
N ASP A 444 2.56 13.27 -6.55
CA ASP A 444 1.94 14.53 -6.97
C ASP A 444 0.62 14.80 -6.25
N GLY A 445 -0.27 13.81 -6.19
CA GLY A 445 -1.54 13.92 -5.48
C GLY A 445 -1.36 14.08 -3.97
N ASN A 446 -0.39 13.40 -3.36
CA ASN A 446 -0.04 13.56 -1.96
C ASN A 446 0.55 14.94 -1.63
N LEU A 447 1.32 15.52 -2.56
CA LEU A 447 1.82 16.88 -2.39
C LEU A 447 0.68 17.90 -2.47
N VAL A 448 -0.17 17.82 -3.50
CA VAL A 448 -1.34 18.70 -3.64
C VAL A 448 -2.28 18.56 -2.44
N ALA A 449 -2.52 17.33 -1.98
CA ALA A 449 -3.29 17.07 -0.77
C ALA A 449 -2.69 17.75 0.47
N SER A 450 -1.36 17.74 0.60
CA SER A 450 -0.66 18.42 1.71
C SER A 450 -0.88 19.93 1.68
N LEU A 451 -0.81 20.56 0.51
CA LEU A 451 -1.04 21.99 0.33
C LEU A 451 -2.50 22.36 0.66
N LEU A 452 -3.46 21.61 0.12
CA LEU A 452 -4.89 21.83 0.36
C LEU A 452 -5.27 21.59 1.83
N ALA A 453 -4.80 20.50 2.43
CA ALA A 453 -5.09 20.20 3.84
C ALA A 453 -4.51 21.25 4.78
N CYS A 454 -3.32 21.76 4.49
CA CYS A 454 -2.69 22.84 5.25
C CYS A 454 -3.47 24.16 5.14
N LYS A 455 -3.94 24.50 3.92
CA LYS A 455 -4.73 25.70 3.61
C LYS A 455 -6.13 25.66 4.22
N LEU A 456 -6.81 24.52 4.11
CA LEU A 456 -8.22 24.36 4.51
C LEU A 456 -8.37 23.87 5.96
N GLY A 457 -7.30 23.40 6.60
CA GLY A 457 -7.34 22.87 7.96
C GLY A 457 -8.02 21.50 8.09
N VAL A 458 -8.03 20.70 7.03
CA VAL A 458 -8.78 19.43 6.90
C VAL A 458 -7.90 18.23 7.21
N ILE A 459 -8.48 17.10 7.61
CA ILE A 459 -7.75 15.84 7.82
C ILE A 459 -7.21 15.30 6.49
N GLN A 460 -5.96 14.84 6.49
CA GLN A 460 -5.27 14.32 5.33
C GLN A 460 -4.95 12.82 5.47
N CYS A 461 -5.34 12.05 4.46
CA CYS A 461 -4.88 10.69 4.22
C CYS A 461 -3.94 10.67 3.01
N ASN A 462 -2.86 9.90 3.06
CA ASN A 462 -2.03 9.62 1.90
C ASN A 462 -2.03 8.14 1.54
N ILE A 463 -2.07 7.86 0.24
CA ILE A 463 -1.89 6.53 -0.36
C ILE A 463 -0.76 6.67 -1.38
N ALA A 464 0.37 6.01 -1.16
CA ALA A 464 1.51 6.13 -2.08
C ALA A 464 1.26 5.44 -3.42
N HIS A 465 0.58 4.28 -3.41
CA HIS A 465 0.49 3.31 -4.53
C HIS A 465 1.85 2.70 -4.93
N ALA A 466 2.88 3.52 -5.09
CA ALA A 466 4.26 3.12 -5.29
C ALA A 466 5.21 4.24 -4.85
N LEU A 467 6.40 3.87 -4.38
CA LEU A 467 7.50 4.82 -4.13
C LEU A 467 8.66 4.53 -5.08
N GLU A 468 8.92 5.48 -5.98
CA GLU A 468 9.84 5.26 -7.12
C GLU A 468 11.28 4.99 -6.68
N LYS A 469 11.70 5.49 -5.51
CA LYS A 469 13.04 5.22 -4.93
C LYS A 469 13.36 3.73 -4.79
N THR A 470 12.34 2.88 -4.59
CA THR A 470 12.53 1.42 -4.53
C THR A 470 12.43 0.72 -5.88
N LYS A 471 11.75 1.35 -6.85
CA LYS A 471 11.60 0.81 -8.20
C LYS A 471 12.82 1.10 -9.08
N TYR A 472 13.54 2.18 -8.79
CA TYR A 472 14.81 2.52 -9.41
C TYR A 472 15.92 2.38 -8.35
N PRO A 473 16.56 1.19 -8.23
CA PRO A 473 17.63 0.98 -7.27
C PRO A 473 18.72 2.03 -7.41
N GLU A 474 19.25 2.50 -6.28
CA GLU A 474 20.35 3.47 -6.23
C GLU A 474 20.02 4.84 -6.88
N SER A 475 18.74 5.10 -7.19
CA SER A 475 18.27 6.38 -7.74
C SER A 475 18.42 7.55 -6.79
N ASP A 476 18.60 7.31 -5.48
CA ASP A 476 18.93 8.35 -4.52
C ASP A 476 20.41 8.73 -4.60
N ILE A 477 21.32 7.77 -4.47
CA ILE A 477 22.76 8.02 -4.53
C ILE A 477 23.22 8.52 -5.92
N TYR A 478 22.62 8.03 -7.00
CA TYR A 478 22.92 8.42 -8.38
C TYR A 478 21.86 9.32 -9.02
N TRP A 479 21.08 10.05 -8.21
CA TRP A 479 19.95 10.87 -8.68
C TRP A 479 20.28 11.80 -9.84
N ARG A 480 21.50 12.38 -9.87
CA ARG A 480 21.93 13.28 -10.96
C ARG A 480 21.92 12.62 -12.33
N ASN A 481 22.20 11.32 -12.41
CA ASN A 481 22.16 10.57 -13.67
C ASN A 481 20.73 10.37 -14.19
N HIS A 482 19.75 10.58 -13.32
CA HIS A 482 18.34 10.40 -13.57
C HIS A 482 17.57 11.72 -13.68
N GLU A 483 18.22 12.85 -13.33
CA GLU A 483 17.53 14.12 -13.15
C GLU A 483 16.95 14.66 -14.45
N ASP A 484 17.66 14.54 -15.58
CA ASP A 484 17.20 15.03 -16.88
C ASP A 484 15.94 14.30 -17.41
N LYS A 485 15.61 13.13 -16.85
CA LYS A 485 14.51 12.27 -17.33
C LYS A 485 13.39 12.06 -16.31
N TYR A 486 13.74 11.92 -15.03
CA TYR A 486 12.79 11.48 -14.00
C TYR A 486 12.57 12.52 -12.91
N HIS A 487 13.42 13.55 -12.83
CA HIS A 487 13.30 14.62 -11.84
C HIS A 487 13.13 14.11 -10.39
N PHE A 488 13.91 13.08 -10.02
CA PHE A 488 13.79 12.40 -8.73
C PHE A 488 14.06 13.31 -7.54
N ALA A 489 14.88 14.36 -7.70
CA ALA A 489 15.06 15.34 -6.63
C ALA A 489 13.73 15.99 -6.20
N SER A 490 12.90 16.39 -7.17
CA SER A 490 11.57 16.95 -6.90
C SER A 490 10.62 15.90 -6.32
N GLN A 491 10.63 14.69 -6.89
CA GLN A 491 9.76 13.61 -6.43
C GLN A 491 10.05 13.17 -4.99
N PHE A 492 11.31 12.88 -4.65
CA PHE A 492 11.67 12.43 -3.31
C PHE A 492 11.50 13.54 -2.26
N THR A 493 11.69 14.80 -2.66
CA THR A 493 11.36 15.95 -1.81
C THR A 493 9.85 16.00 -1.54
N ALA A 494 9.02 15.86 -2.58
CA ALA A 494 7.56 15.85 -2.45
C ALA A 494 7.07 14.69 -1.58
N ASP A 495 7.64 13.49 -1.76
CA ASP A 495 7.35 12.30 -0.97
C ASP A 495 7.65 12.55 0.52
N LEU A 496 8.84 13.05 0.86
CA LEU A 496 9.19 13.37 2.26
C LEU A 496 8.26 14.39 2.90
N ILE A 497 7.88 15.43 2.15
CA ILE A 497 6.94 16.45 2.63
C ILE A 497 5.58 15.79 2.92
N ALA A 498 5.06 15.08 1.94
CA ALA A 498 3.77 14.42 2.02
C ALA A 498 3.68 13.39 3.15
N MET A 499 4.67 12.51 3.28
CA MET A 499 4.71 11.46 4.31
C MET A 499 4.65 12.03 5.73
N ASN A 500 5.36 13.13 5.95
CA ASN A 500 5.41 13.78 7.26
C ASN A 500 4.23 14.70 7.52
N ASN A 501 3.61 15.28 6.48
CA ASN A 501 2.42 16.13 6.61
C ASN A 501 1.13 15.34 6.85
N ALA A 502 1.03 14.11 6.33
CA ALA A 502 -0.17 13.29 6.45
C ALA A 502 -0.58 13.05 7.92
N ASP A 503 -1.89 13.15 8.17
CA ASP A 503 -2.45 12.81 9.48
C ASP A 503 -2.45 11.29 9.69
N PHE A 504 -2.73 10.52 8.62
CA PHE A 504 -2.54 9.08 8.54
C PHE A 504 -2.20 8.62 7.12
N ILE A 505 -1.56 7.45 7.01
CA ILE A 505 -1.13 6.84 5.76
C ILE A 505 -1.80 5.48 5.64
N ILE A 506 -2.41 5.23 4.49
CA ILE A 506 -2.93 3.90 4.13
C ILE A 506 -1.95 3.21 3.20
N THR A 507 -1.60 1.97 3.53
CA THR A 507 -0.88 1.06 2.65
C THR A 507 -1.71 -0.18 2.36
N SER A 508 -1.44 -0.83 1.23
CA SER A 508 -2.16 -2.04 0.84
C SER A 508 -1.64 -3.28 1.59
N THR A 509 -0.36 -3.25 1.99
CA THR A 509 0.36 -4.37 2.62
C THR A 509 1.30 -3.90 3.72
N TYR A 510 1.71 -4.83 4.58
CA TYR A 510 2.82 -4.67 5.52
C TYR A 510 4.14 -4.47 4.78
N GLN A 511 4.34 -5.21 3.68
CA GLN A 511 5.54 -5.15 2.84
C GLN A 511 5.81 -3.73 2.31
N GLU A 512 4.76 -2.99 1.96
CA GLU A 512 4.87 -1.59 1.54
C GLU A 512 5.51 -0.72 2.63
N ILE A 513 5.21 -0.96 3.91
CA ILE A 513 5.76 -0.19 5.02
C ILE A 513 7.17 -0.67 5.39
N ALA A 514 7.27 -1.92 5.85
CA ALA A 514 8.46 -2.47 6.50
C ALA A 514 8.95 -3.77 5.86
N GLY A 515 8.51 -4.05 4.63
CA GLY A 515 9.06 -5.12 3.84
C GLY A 515 8.86 -6.50 4.45
N SER A 516 9.87 -7.34 4.30
CA SER A 516 9.94 -8.67 4.92
C SER A 516 11.10 -8.73 5.91
N LYS A 517 11.39 -9.93 6.41
CA LYS A 517 12.60 -10.14 7.23
C LYS A 517 13.87 -9.80 6.48
N ASN A 518 13.95 -10.13 5.19
CA ASN A 518 15.18 -10.05 4.40
C ASN A 518 15.16 -8.93 3.36
N LYS A 519 14.01 -8.30 3.10
CA LYS A 519 13.87 -7.19 2.16
C LYS A 519 13.30 -5.97 2.86
N VAL A 520 13.89 -4.82 2.59
CA VAL A 520 13.43 -3.51 3.07
C VAL A 520 12.03 -3.17 2.52
N GLY A 521 11.22 -2.49 3.34
CA GLY A 521 9.94 -1.91 2.88
C GLY A 521 10.09 -0.67 2.01
N GLN A 522 9.02 -0.28 1.31
CA GLN A 522 9.06 0.92 0.47
C GLN A 522 9.23 2.18 1.32
N TYR A 523 8.38 2.37 2.33
CA TYR A 523 8.52 3.48 3.27
C TYR A 523 9.80 3.37 4.11
N GLU A 524 10.16 2.17 4.58
CA GLU A 524 11.40 1.95 5.33
C GLU A 524 12.68 2.36 4.57
N SER A 525 12.67 2.26 3.24
CA SER A 525 13.78 2.75 2.42
C SER A 525 13.97 4.27 2.49
N HIS A 526 12.94 5.01 2.93
CA HIS A 526 12.97 6.47 3.12
C HIS A 526 13.33 6.88 4.55
N THR A 527 13.56 5.92 5.46
CA THR A 527 14.01 6.21 6.84
C THR A 527 15.34 6.96 6.82
N ALA A 528 16.31 6.49 6.03
CA ALA A 528 17.63 7.10 5.93
C ALA A 528 18.18 6.92 4.51
N PHE A 529 18.53 8.02 3.85
CA PHE A 529 19.13 8.03 2.52
C PHE A 529 19.79 9.38 2.23
N THR A 530 20.50 9.50 1.11
CA THR A 530 21.17 10.74 0.73
C THR A 530 21.03 11.00 -0.75
N LEU A 531 20.88 12.28 -1.11
CA LEU A 531 21.00 12.78 -2.48
C LEU A 531 22.31 13.57 -2.53
N PRO A 532 23.44 12.94 -2.92
CA PRO A 532 24.75 13.56 -2.80
C PRO A 532 24.79 14.95 -3.45
N GLY A 533 25.23 15.94 -2.66
CA GLY A 533 25.31 17.35 -3.01
C GLY A 533 23.99 18.12 -3.09
N LEU A 534 22.87 17.54 -2.66
CA LEU A 534 21.59 18.24 -2.50
C LEU A 534 21.19 18.33 -1.01
N TYR A 535 20.87 17.20 -0.38
CA TYR A 535 20.62 17.08 1.05
C TYR A 535 20.77 15.61 1.50
N ARG A 536 20.89 15.41 2.81
CA ARG A 536 20.91 14.10 3.46
C ARG A 536 19.67 13.92 4.32
N VAL A 537 19.12 12.71 4.36
CA VAL A 537 17.97 12.35 5.18
C VAL A 537 18.42 11.38 6.25
N VAL A 538 18.48 11.86 7.49
CA VAL A 538 18.94 11.08 8.66
C VAL A 538 17.79 10.28 9.24
N HIS A 539 16.64 10.93 9.43
CA HIS A 539 15.38 10.28 9.81
C HIS A 539 14.25 10.88 9.00
N GLY A 540 13.94 10.28 7.84
CA GLY A 540 12.92 10.76 6.90
C GLY A 540 11.50 10.32 7.26
N ILE A 541 11.36 9.09 7.73
CA ILE A 541 10.10 8.50 8.20
C ILE A 541 10.42 7.38 9.19
N ASN A 542 9.49 7.07 10.10
CA ASN A 542 9.62 5.93 11.00
C ASN A 542 8.51 4.91 10.70
N VAL A 543 8.86 3.67 10.37
CA VAL A 543 7.89 2.59 10.10
C VAL A 543 7.01 2.24 11.31
N PHE A 544 7.44 2.61 12.52
CA PHE A 544 6.66 2.45 13.74
C PHE A 544 5.69 3.61 13.99
N ASP A 545 5.66 4.64 13.14
CA ASP A 545 4.77 5.78 13.33
C ASP A 545 3.30 5.30 13.39
N PRO A 546 2.53 5.66 14.45
CA PRO A 546 1.13 5.30 14.56
C PRO A 546 0.25 5.85 13.44
N LYS A 547 0.76 6.67 12.52
CA LYS A 547 0.02 7.13 11.34
C LYS A 547 -0.15 6.04 10.27
N PHE A 548 0.69 4.98 10.26
CA PHE A 548 0.59 3.90 9.29
C PHE A 548 -0.53 2.92 9.58
N ASN A 549 -1.40 2.69 8.60
CA ASN A 549 -2.49 1.73 8.67
C ASN A 549 -2.57 0.89 7.39
N ILE A 550 -2.57 -0.43 7.56
CA ILE A 550 -2.81 -1.35 6.45
C ILE A 550 -4.31 -1.45 6.23
N VAL A 551 -4.76 -1.00 5.07
CA VAL A 551 -6.15 -1.12 4.61
C VAL A 551 -6.10 -1.67 3.19
N SER A 552 -6.14 -3.00 3.09
CA SER A 552 -5.99 -3.68 1.81
C SER A 552 -7.22 -3.46 0.91
N PRO A 553 -7.03 -3.15 -0.38
CA PRO A 553 -8.14 -3.03 -1.32
C PRO A 553 -8.74 -4.41 -1.66
N GLY A 554 -9.83 -4.40 -2.43
CA GLY A 554 -10.45 -5.60 -2.96
C GLY A 554 -10.60 -5.59 -4.48
N ALA A 555 -11.36 -6.55 -5.01
CA ALA A 555 -11.87 -6.54 -6.37
C ALA A 555 -13.34 -6.07 -6.37
N ASP A 556 -13.79 -5.46 -7.46
CA ASP A 556 -15.20 -5.11 -7.65
C ASP A 556 -16.04 -6.40 -7.75
N MET A 557 -16.82 -6.68 -6.70
CA MET A 557 -17.60 -7.91 -6.57
C MET A 557 -18.74 -8.01 -7.59
N THR A 558 -19.06 -6.93 -8.32
CA THR A 558 -20.02 -6.97 -9.44
C THR A 558 -19.37 -7.55 -10.70
N ILE A 559 -18.08 -7.31 -10.89
CA ILE A 559 -17.28 -7.76 -12.05
C ILE A 559 -16.65 -9.12 -11.78
N TYR A 560 -16.00 -9.27 -10.63
CA TYR A 560 -15.28 -10.47 -10.21
C TYR A 560 -16.09 -11.16 -9.12
N PHE A 561 -16.48 -12.39 -9.37
CA PHE A 561 -17.31 -13.19 -8.47
C PHE A 561 -17.08 -14.68 -8.75
N PRO A 562 -17.41 -15.58 -7.83
CA PRO A 562 -17.10 -17.00 -7.95
C PRO A 562 -17.63 -17.62 -9.25
N TYR A 563 -16.81 -18.42 -9.93
CA TYR A 563 -17.19 -19.13 -11.16
C TYR A 563 -18.38 -20.10 -10.98
N SER A 564 -18.65 -20.50 -9.74
CA SER A 564 -19.74 -21.37 -9.31
C SER A 564 -21.10 -20.67 -9.27
N ASP A 565 -21.14 -19.34 -9.27
CA ASP A 565 -22.38 -18.54 -9.33
C ASP A 565 -22.91 -18.50 -10.77
N LYS A 566 -23.63 -19.57 -11.16
CA LYS A 566 -24.09 -19.77 -12.54
C LYS A 566 -25.13 -18.76 -13.00
N GLU A 567 -25.90 -18.17 -12.09
CA GLU A 567 -26.95 -17.18 -12.41
C GLU A 567 -26.37 -15.84 -12.87
N ARG A 568 -25.20 -15.47 -12.34
CA ARG A 568 -24.53 -14.20 -12.68
C ARG A 568 -23.59 -14.29 -13.87
N ARG A 569 -23.34 -15.49 -14.41
CA ARG A 569 -22.39 -15.71 -15.53
C ARG A 569 -22.80 -14.93 -16.77
N LEU A 570 -21.82 -14.31 -17.41
CA LEU A 570 -22.02 -13.54 -18.64
C LEU A 570 -21.90 -14.44 -19.87
N THR A 571 -22.81 -15.41 -20.00
CA THR A 571 -22.76 -16.45 -21.04
C THR A 571 -22.81 -15.91 -22.46
N ALA A 572 -23.40 -14.73 -22.67
CA ALA A 572 -23.38 -14.03 -23.96
C ALA A 572 -21.96 -13.67 -24.45
N LEU A 573 -20.95 -13.65 -23.56
CA LEU A 573 -19.56 -13.39 -23.93
C LEU A 573 -18.78 -14.66 -24.27
N HIS A 574 -19.35 -15.86 -24.08
CA HIS A 574 -18.63 -17.13 -24.22
C HIS A 574 -18.13 -17.35 -25.64
N GLU A 575 -18.92 -17.05 -26.67
CA GLU A 575 -18.50 -17.16 -28.07
C GLU A 575 -17.24 -16.30 -28.36
N SER A 576 -17.24 -15.05 -27.88
CA SER A 576 -16.08 -14.16 -28.04
C SER A 576 -14.85 -14.62 -27.24
N ILE A 577 -15.05 -15.27 -26.09
CA ILE A 577 -13.97 -15.81 -25.26
C ILE A 577 -13.40 -17.08 -25.89
N GLU A 578 -14.25 -17.93 -26.45
CA GLU A 578 -13.85 -19.14 -27.17
C GLU A 578 -13.08 -18.81 -28.44
N GLU A 579 -13.51 -17.78 -29.19
CA GLU A 579 -12.73 -17.24 -30.30
C GLU A 579 -11.35 -16.76 -29.84
N LEU A 580 -11.30 -15.97 -28.76
CA LEU A 580 -10.07 -15.43 -28.20
C LEU A 580 -9.10 -16.54 -27.75
N LEU A 581 -9.61 -17.61 -27.14
CA LEU A 581 -8.80 -18.71 -26.59
C LEU A 581 -8.43 -19.78 -27.62
N PHE A 582 -9.38 -20.17 -28.46
CA PHE A 582 -9.32 -21.43 -29.22
C PHE A 582 -9.34 -21.27 -30.74
N SER A 583 -9.55 -20.05 -31.27
CA SER A 583 -9.43 -19.81 -32.71
C SER A 583 -8.03 -20.19 -33.21
N SER A 584 -7.96 -20.88 -34.35
CA SER A 584 -6.69 -21.20 -35.01
C SER A 584 -6.08 -20.02 -35.77
N GLU A 585 -6.82 -18.91 -35.91
CA GLU A 585 -6.34 -17.70 -36.56
C GLU A 585 -5.25 -17.01 -35.73
N GLN A 586 -4.28 -16.42 -36.42
CA GLN A 586 -3.23 -15.58 -35.84
C GLN A 586 -3.38 -14.16 -36.39
N ASN A 587 -3.49 -13.19 -35.50
CA ASN A 587 -3.73 -11.79 -35.86
C ASN A 587 -3.12 -10.87 -34.79
N VAL A 588 -3.46 -9.58 -34.84
CA VAL A 588 -2.96 -8.57 -33.89
C VAL A 588 -3.54 -8.72 -32.47
N GLU A 589 -4.62 -9.48 -32.30
CA GLU A 589 -5.25 -9.73 -31.00
C GLU A 589 -4.73 -11.00 -30.33
N HIS A 590 -4.32 -12.02 -31.10
CA HIS A 590 -3.81 -13.27 -30.56
C HIS A 590 -2.87 -14.03 -31.49
N VAL A 591 -1.83 -14.64 -30.89
CA VAL A 591 -0.78 -15.43 -31.55
C VAL A 591 -0.69 -16.82 -30.91
N GLY A 592 -0.38 -17.84 -31.70
CA GLY A 592 -0.42 -19.25 -31.28
C GLY A 592 -1.83 -19.83 -31.32
N PHE A 593 -1.99 -21.11 -30.97
CA PHE A 593 -3.29 -21.80 -30.91
C PHE A 593 -3.19 -22.99 -29.95
N LEU A 594 -4.34 -23.46 -29.46
CA LEU A 594 -4.44 -24.60 -28.56
C LEU A 594 -5.00 -25.81 -29.29
N SER A 595 -4.20 -26.86 -29.47
CA SER A 595 -4.57 -28.09 -30.18
C SER A 595 -5.58 -28.92 -29.39
N ASP A 596 -5.39 -28.99 -28.06
CA ASP A 596 -6.26 -29.73 -27.15
C ASP A 596 -6.99 -28.75 -26.24
N GLN A 597 -8.26 -28.50 -26.54
CA GLN A 597 -9.10 -27.55 -25.80
C GLN A 597 -9.60 -28.11 -24.46
N LEU A 598 -9.42 -29.42 -24.20
CA LEU A 598 -9.86 -30.06 -22.95
C LEU A 598 -8.82 -29.95 -21.83
N LYS A 599 -7.57 -29.63 -22.17
CA LYS A 599 -6.53 -29.43 -21.16
C LYS A 599 -6.85 -28.23 -20.27
N PRO A 600 -6.56 -28.31 -18.96
CA PRO A 600 -6.57 -27.15 -18.08
C PRO A 600 -5.68 -26.02 -18.61
N ILE A 601 -6.07 -24.79 -18.31
CA ILE A 601 -5.31 -23.61 -18.74
C ILE A 601 -4.50 -23.03 -17.56
N ILE A 602 -3.20 -22.87 -17.77
CA ILE A 602 -2.35 -21.99 -16.98
C ILE A 602 -2.54 -20.58 -17.53
N PHE A 603 -3.15 -19.70 -16.74
CA PHE A 603 -3.51 -18.36 -17.17
C PHE A 603 -2.64 -17.30 -16.48
N SER A 604 -2.13 -16.33 -17.24
CA SER A 604 -1.49 -15.14 -16.68
C SER A 604 -1.97 -13.90 -17.42
N MET A 605 -2.25 -12.82 -16.68
CA MET A 605 -2.64 -11.54 -17.24
C MET A 605 -1.92 -10.41 -16.52
N ALA A 606 -1.13 -9.64 -17.25
CA ALA A 606 -0.43 -8.46 -16.74
C ALA A 606 -0.01 -7.53 -17.90
N ARG A 607 0.53 -6.36 -17.56
CA ARG A 607 1.30 -5.56 -18.53
C ARG A 607 2.55 -6.35 -18.94
N LEU A 608 3.00 -6.14 -20.17
CA LEU A 608 4.21 -6.78 -20.68
C LEU A 608 5.41 -5.87 -20.40
N ASP A 609 6.02 -6.07 -19.23
CA ASP A 609 7.25 -5.39 -18.82
C ASP A 609 8.22 -6.37 -18.14
N ARG A 610 9.49 -5.98 -18.02
CA ARG A 610 10.55 -6.85 -17.50
C ARG A 610 10.27 -7.32 -16.06
N VAL A 611 9.63 -6.48 -15.25
CA VAL A 611 9.35 -6.79 -13.84
C VAL A 611 8.24 -7.83 -13.74
N LYS A 612 7.19 -7.72 -14.58
CA LYS A 612 6.08 -8.69 -14.63
C LYS A 612 6.51 -10.07 -15.11
N ASN A 613 7.59 -10.17 -15.88
CA ASN A 613 8.28 -11.43 -16.18
C ASN A 613 7.37 -12.50 -16.84
N LEU A 614 6.45 -12.07 -17.70
CA LEU A 614 5.59 -12.99 -18.46
C LEU A 614 6.42 -13.89 -19.39
N THR A 615 7.48 -13.36 -20.00
CA THR A 615 8.39 -14.15 -20.84
C THR A 615 9.15 -15.21 -20.04
N GLY A 616 9.46 -14.96 -18.76
CA GLY A 616 10.07 -15.97 -17.87
C GLY A 616 9.13 -17.14 -17.57
N LEU A 617 7.81 -16.87 -17.44
CA LEU A 617 6.81 -17.93 -17.32
C LEU A 617 6.71 -18.76 -18.61
N VAL A 618 6.73 -18.12 -19.78
CA VAL A 618 6.72 -18.81 -21.08
C VAL A 618 7.95 -19.70 -21.23
N GLU A 619 9.14 -19.19 -20.90
CA GLU A 619 10.38 -19.97 -20.94
C GLU A 619 10.35 -21.16 -19.97
N CYS A 620 9.85 -20.95 -18.75
CA CYS A 620 9.64 -21.99 -17.74
C CYS A 620 8.71 -23.12 -18.25
N TYR A 621 7.59 -22.74 -18.85
CA TYR A 621 6.65 -23.69 -19.45
C TYR A 621 7.27 -24.44 -20.62
N ALA A 622 7.94 -23.71 -21.52
CA ALA A 622 8.55 -24.26 -22.72
C ALA A 622 9.60 -25.35 -22.44
N LYS A 623 10.39 -25.17 -21.38
CA LYS A 623 11.45 -26.09 -20.95
C LYS A 623 10.93 -27.37 -20.27
N ASN A 624 9.72 -27.35 -19.72
CA ASN A 624 9.18 -28.49 -18.97
C ASN A 624 8.17 -29.27 -19.81
N SER A 625 8.61 -30.38 -20.42
CA SER A 625 7.76 -31.23 -21.26
C SER A 625 6.56 -31.82 -20.51
N LYS A 626 6.72 -32.13 -19.22
CA LYS A 626 5.63 -32.67 -18.40
C LYS A 626 4.53 -31.63 -18.17
N LEU A 627 4.91 -30.37 -17.95
CA LEU A 627 3.96 -29.28 -17.78
C LEU A 627 3.17 -29.02 -19.07
N ARG A 628 3.82 -29.09 -20.24
CA ARG A 628 3.19 -28.99 -21.56
C ARG A 628 2.20 -30.14 -21.83
N GLU A 629 2.53 -31.34 -21.37
CA GLU A 629 1.65 -32.50 -21.47
C GLU A 629 0.34 -32.30 -20.69
N VAL A 630 0.41 -31.77 -19.47
CA VAL A 630 -0.75 -31.70 -18.55
C VAL A 630 -1.62 -30.45 -18.68
N ALA A 631 -1.12 -29.34 -19.24
CA ALA A 631 -1.87 -28.08 -19.32
C ALA A 631 -1.44 -27.22 -20.51
N ASN A 632 -2.35 -26.37 -20.99
CA ASN A 632 -2.08 -25.31 -21.97
C ASN A 632 -1.60 -24.03 -21.25
N LEU A 633 -0.80 -23.20 -21.92
CA LEU A 633 -0.42 -21.88 -21.41
C LEU A 633 -1.12 -20.76 -22.19
N VAL A 634 -1.83 -19.90 -21.46
CA VAL A 634 -2.47 -18.68 -21.99
C VAL A 634 -1.91 -17.46 -21.28
N VAL A 635 -1.31 -16.54 -22.05
CA VAL A 635 -0.74 -15.29 -21.53
C VAL A 635 -1.45 -14.11 -22.18
N VAL A 636 -1.99 -13.21 -21.35
CA VAL A 636 -2.57 -11.93 -21.77
C VAL A 636 -1.63 -10.81 -21.36
N GLY A 637 -1.09 -10.06 -22.34
CA GLY A 637 -0.25 -8.91 -22.02
C GLY A 637 0.40 -8.26 -23.23
N GLY A 638 0.42 -6.93 -23.18
CA GLY A 638 1.03 -6.06 -24.18
C GLY A 638 0.42 -6.14 -25.58
N TYR A 639 1.08 -5.51 -26.54
CA TYR A 639 0.81 -5.69 -27.97
C TYR A 639 1.52 -6.93 -28.50
N VAL A 640 0.98 -7.57 -29.53
CA VAL A 640 1.68 -8.69 -30.20
C VAL A 640 2.71 -8.22 -31.22
N ASP A 641 2.50 -7.02 -31.79
CA ASP A 641 3.40 -6.40 -32.76
C ASP A 641 4.27 -5.33 -32.09
N VAL A 642 5.59 -5.46 -32.26
CA VAL A 642 6.58 -4.53 -31.72
C VAL A 642 6.36 -3.10 -32.23
N ASN A 643 5.83 -2.93 -33.43
CA ASN A 643 5.62 -1.60 -34.05
C ASN A 643 4.45 -0.83 -33.43
N GLN A 644 3.59 -1.50 -32.66
CA GLN A 644 2.46 -0.87 -31.98
C GLN A 644 2.85 -0.31 -30.61
N SER A 645 3.94 -0.80 -30.02
CA SER A 645 4.44 -0.29 -28.75
C SER A 645 5.36 0.92 -28.95
N ARG A 646 5.24 1.90 -28.05
CA ARG A 646 6.18 3.02 -27.90
C ARG A 646 7.05 2.87 -26.65
N ASP A 647 6.80 1.84 -25.84
CA ASP A 647 7.55 1.56 -24.63
C ASP A 647 8.71 0.61 -24.91
N ARG A 648 9.92 1.01 -24.51
CA ARG A 648 11.13 0.25 -24.84
C ARG A 648 11.21 -1.10 -24.13
N GLU A 649 10.66 -1.21 -22.92
CA GLU A 649 10.66 -2.48 -22.19
C GLU A 649 9.67 -3.45 -22.82
N GLU A 650 8.46 -2.97 -23.13
CA GLU A 650 7.45 -3.77 -23.82
C GLU A 650 7.95 -4.24 -25.19
N MET A 651 8.56 -3.37 -26.00
CA MET A 651 9.15 -3.75 -27.30
C MET A 651 10.18 -4.88 -27.15
N ALA A 652 11.05 -4.83 -26.14
CA ALA A 652 12.05 -5.85 -25.89
C ALA A 652 11.41 -7.18 -25.44
N GLU A 653 10.40 -7.12 -24.57
CA GLU A 653 9.66 -8.30 -24.12
C GLU A 653 8.81 -8.93 -25.25
N ILE A 654 8.25 -8.13 -26.16
CA ILE A 654 7.58 -8.61 -27.40
C ILE A 654 8.54 -9.44 -28.25
N GLN A 655 9.73 -8.89 -28.52
CA GLN A 655 10.75 -9.60 -29.32
C GLN A 655 11.17 -10.91 -28.66
N LYS A 656 11.34 -10.89 -27.33
CA LYS A 656 11.66 -12.08 -26.54
C LYS A 656 10.53 -13.11 -26.58
N MET A 657 9.28 -12.68 -26.49
CA MET A 657 8.10 -13.56 -26.58
C MET A 657 8.09 -14.31 -27.92
N HIS A 658 8.21 -13.60 -29.05
CA HIS A 658 8.29 -14.21 -30.39
C HIS A 658 9.46 -15.19 -30.50
N SER A 659 10.64 -14.81 -30.00
CA SER A 659 11.82 -15.67 -30.02
C SER A 659 11.59 -16.99 -29.26
N LEU A 660 10.92 -16.94 -28.10
CA LEU A 660 10.61 -18.13 -27.30
C LEU A 660 9.59 -19.04 -28.00
N ILE A 661 8.57 -18.46 -28.65
CA ILE A 661 7.56 -19.23 -29.40
C ILE A 661 8.22 -20.03 -30.52
N GLU A 662 9.09 -19.38 -31.30
CA GLU A 662 9.81 -20.01 -32.41
C GLU A 662 10.84 -21.04 -31.92
N GLN A 663 11.66 -20.66 -30.94
CA GLN A 663 12.75 -21.51 -30.42
C GLN A 663 12.24 -22.84 -29.86
N TYR A 664 11.11 -22.82 -29.15
CA TYR A 664 10.58 -24.00 -28.45
C TYR A 664 9.41 -24.67 -29.16
N GLY A 665 9.00 -24.15 -30.33
CA GLY A 665 7.87 -24.68 -31.11
C GLY A 665 6.60 -24.76 -30.27
N LEU A 666 6.16 -23.63 -29.72
CA LEU A 666 5.04 -23.58 -28.76
C LEU A 666 3.64 -23.61 -29.41
N HIS A 667 3.57 -23.60 -30.74
CA HIS A 667 2.31 -23.71 -31.46
C HIS A 667 1.58 -25.01 -31.10
N GLY A 668 0.31 -24.89 -30.71
CA GLY A 668 -0.54 -26.02 -30.29
C GLY A 668 -0.70 -26.18 -28.78
N GLU A 669 0.14 -25.52 -27.98
CA GLU A 669 0.11 -25.60 -26.50
C GLU A 669 0.12 -24.22 -25.84
N PHE A 670 0.34 -23.16 -26.62
CA PHE A 670 0.48 -21.80 -26.17
C PHE A 670 -0.43 -20.83 -26.93
N ARG A 671 -1.02 -19.88 -26.20
CA ARG A 671 -1.81 -18.78 -26.72
C ARG A 671 -1.38 -17.47 -26.07
N TRP A 672 -0.90 -16.53 -26.87
CA TRP A 672 -0.63 -15.17 -26.45
C TRP A 672 -1.76 -14.25 -26.93
N ILE A 673 -2.35 -13.50 -26.01
CA ILE A 673 -3.46 -12.58 -26.26
C ILE A 673 -3.00 -11.15 -25.93
N ALA A 674 -3.37 -10.20 -26.78
CA ALA A 674 -3.11 -8.78 -26.57
C ALA A 674 -3.84 -8.24 -25.32
N ALA A 675 -3.36 -7.13 -24.78
CA ALA A 675 -3.92 -6.52 -23.57
C ALA A 675 -5.44 -6.34 -23.62
N GLN A 676 -6.14 -6.81 -22.58
CA GLN A 676 -7.60 -6.80 -22.52
C GLN A 676 -8.12 -5.60 -21.70
N MET A 677 -8.84 -4.68 -22.37
CA MET A 677 -9.28 -3.42 -21.75
C MET A 677 -10.68 -3.48 -21.11
N ASN A 678 -11.49 -4.50 -21.44
CA ASN A 678 -12.86 -4.62 -20.93
C ASN A 678 -12.90 -5.46 -19.64
N ARG A 679 -13.06 -4.80 -18.49
CA ARG A 679 -13.10 -5.47 -17.18
C ARG A 679 -14.22 -6.51 -17.05
N ALA A 680 -15.40 -6.27 -17.63
CA ALA A 680 -16.51 -7.22 -17.56
C ALA A 680 -16.18 -8.53 -18.31
N ARG A 681 -15.58 -8.42 -19.51
CA ARG A 681 -15.06 -9.58 -20.26
C ARG A 681 -13.92 -10.25 -19.49
N ASN A 682 -13.02 -9.49 -18.88
CA ASN A 682 -11.91 -10.04 -18.09
C ASN A 682 -12.42 -10.86 -16.88
N GLY A 683 -13.45 -10.37 -16.18
CA GLY A 683 -14.09 -11.11 -15.09
C GLY A 683 -14.65 -12.45 -15.56
N GLU A 684 -15.32 -12.46 -16.73
CA GLU A 684 -15.84 -13.71 -17.31
C GLU A 684 -14.73 -14.63 -17.82
N LEU A 685 -13.65 -14.08 -18.37
CA LEU A 685 -12.46 -14.84 -18.78
C LEU A 685 -11.86 -15.59 -17.59
N TYR A 686 -11.64 -14.94 -16.44
CA TYR A 686 -11.18 -15.62 -15.22
C TYR A 686 -12.08 -16.79 -14.81
N ARG A 687 -13.40 -16.61 -14.87
CA ARG A 687 -14.38 -17.67 -14.54
C ARG A 687 -14.41 -18.78 -15.59
N TYR A 688 -14.20 -18.45 -16.87
CA TYR A 688 -14.10 -19.43 -17.95
C TYR A 688 -12.84 -20.30 -17.76
N ILE A 689 -11.70 -19.71 -17.40
CA ILE A 689 -10.49 -20.47 -17.05
C ILE A 689 -10.76 -21.40 -15.85
N ALA A 690 -11.51 -20.93 -14.84
CA ALA A 690 -11.89 -21.77 -13.70
C ALA A 690 -12.79 -22.97 -14.10
N ASP A 691 -13.65 -22.82 -15.12
CA ASP A 691 -14.43 -23.93 -15.67
C ASP A 691 -13.52 -25.03 -16.27
N THR A 692 -12.39 -24.65 -16.88
CA THR A 692 -11.36 -25.61 -17.38
C THR A 692 -10.53 -26.29 -16.30
N LYS A 693 -10.80 -26.02 -15.01
CA LYS A 693 -9.96 -26.44 -13.86
C LYS A 693 -8.51 -25.95 -14.00
N GLY A 694 -8.35 -24.78 -14.64
CA GLY A 694 -7.08 -24.09 -14.80
C GLY A 694 -6.57 -23.44 -13.52
N VAL A 695 -5.50 -22.66 -13.64
CA VAL A 695 -4.87 -21.93 -12.54
C VAL A 695 -4.43 -20.54 -13.00
N PHE A 696 -4.32 -19.59 -12.08
CA PHE A 696 -3.69 -18.30 -12.35
C PHE A 696 -2.22 -18.31 -11.91
N VAL A 697 -1.31 -17.78 -12.74
CA VAL A 697 0.10 -17.62 -12.40
C VAL A 697 0.52 -16.16 -12.53
N GLN A 698 1.13 -15.63 -11.47
CA GLN A 698 1.68 -14.28 -11.40
C GLN A 698 3.21 -14.40 -11.18
N PRO A 699 4.04 -14.30 -12.23
CA PRO A 699 5.46 -14.67 -12.20
C PRO A 699 6.43 -13.49 -11.99
N ALA A 700 5.95 -12.32 -11.52
CA ALA A 700 6.79 -11.12 -11.46
C ALA A 700 7.99 -11.30 -10.51
N PHE A 701 9.12 -10.70 -10.87
CA PHE A 701 10.28 -10.59 -9.98
C PHE A 701 9.95 -9.85 -8.68
N TYR A 702 9.02 -8.90 -8.76
CA TYR A 702 8.44 -8.20 -7.62
C TYR A 702 7.04 -7.72 -7.97
N GLU A 703 6.09 -7.88 -7.06
CA GLU A 703 4.72 -7.37 -7.22
C GLU A 703 4.32 -6.56 -5.98
N ALA A 704 4.05 -5.27 -6.13
CA ALA A 704 3.80 -4.39 -4.97
C ALA A 704 2.55 -4.80 -4.17
N PHE A 705 1.48 -5.16 -4.88
CA PHE A 705 0.25 -5.68 -4.28
C PHE A 705 -0.26 -6.90 -5.06
N GLY A 706 -0.61 -6.71 -6.33
CA GLY A 706 -1.13 -7.78 -7.19
C GLY A 706 -2.66 -7.82 -7.22
N LEU A 707 -3.32 -6.78 -7.77
CA LEU A 707 -4.78 -6.80 -7.97
C LEU A 707 -5.24 -8.02 -8.77
N THR A 708 -4.47 -8.47 -9.76
CA THR A 708 -4.81 -9.67 -10.56
C THR A 708 -4.82 -10.95 -9.73
N VAL A 709 -4.05 -11.03 -8.63
CA VAL A 709 -4.10 -12.13 -7.65
C VAL A 709 -5.41 -12.07 -6.86
N VAL A 710 -5.84 -10.87 -6.44
CA VAL A 710 -7.13 -10.66 -5.78
C VAL A 710 -8.28 -11.01 -6.72
N GLU A 711 -8.23 -10.55 -7.97
CA GLU A 711 -9.23 -10.82 -9.01
C GLU A 711 -9.37 -12.32 -9.31
N SER A 712 -8.25 -13.03 -9.51
CA SER A 712 -8.26 -14.47 -9.75
C SER A 712 -8.84 -15.26 -8.57
N MET A 713 -8.39 -14.95 -7.34
CA MET A 713 -8.90 -15.59 -6.14
C MET A 713 -10.39 -15.28 -5.90
N THR A 714 -10.84 -14.06 -6.23
CA THR A 714 -12.26 -13.66 -6.14
C THR A 714 -13.14 -14.45 -7.10
N CYS A 715 -12.61 -14.81 -8.28
CA CYS A 715 -13.30 -15.66 -9.24
C CYS A 715 -13.26 -17.15 -8.87
N GLY A 716 -12.55 -17.54 -7.80
CA GLY A 716 -12.36 -18.94 -7.40
C GLY A 716 -11.30 -19.69 -8.22
N LEU A 717 -10.35 -18.98 -8.83
CA LEU A 717 -9.27 -19.58 -9.60
C LEU A 717 -8.04 -19.81 -8.70
N PRO A 718 -7.60 -21.07 -8.46
CA PRO A 718 -6.38 -21.36 -7.72
C PRO A 718 -5.19 -20.57 -8.28
N THR A 719 -4.45 -19.92 -7.38
CA THR A 719 -3.46 -18.90 -7.76
C THR A 719 -2.06 -19.26 -7.26
N PHE A 720 -1.08 -19.11 -8.16
CA PHE A 720 0.35 -19.23 -7.91
C PHE A 720 0.98 -17.86 -8.11
N ALA A 721 1.49 -17.22 -7.06
CA ALA A 721 2.00 -15.85 -7.15
C ALA A 721 3.39 -15.69 -6.51
N THR A 722 4.12 -14.68 -6.96
CA THR A 722 5.48 -14.41 -6.50
C THR A 722 5.56 -14.25 -4.98
N CYS A 723 6.58 -14.84 -4.37
CA CYS A 723 6.87 -14.63 -2.94
C CYS A 723 7.54 -13.29 -2.64
N HIS A 724 7.83 -12.48 -3.69
CA HIS A 724 8.47 -11.18 -3.55
C HIS A 724 7.47 -10.03 -3.71
N GLY A 725 7.00 -9.50 -2.58
CA GLY A 725 6.12 -8.34 -2.56
C GLY A 725 4.78 -8.61 -1.87
N GLY A 726 3.73 -7.93 -2.31
CA GLY A 726 2.38 -8.01 -1.74
C GLY A 726 1.71 -9.39 -1.83
N PRO A 727 1.86 -10.19 -2.90
CA PRO A 727 1.21 -11.49 -2.98
C PRO A 727 1.64 -12.47 -1.87
N ALA A 728 2.84 -12.29 -1.32
CA ALA A 728 3.33 -13.07 -0.17
C ALA A 728 2.50 -12.88 1.12
N GLU A 729 1.77 -11.76 1.22
CA GLU A 729 0.82 -11.49 2.30
C GLU A 729 -0.61 -11.87 1.91
N ILE A 730 -0.96 -11.79 0.62
CA ILE A 730 -2.30 -12.13 0.13
C ILE A 730 -2.57 -13.63 0.27
N ILE A 731 -1.61 -14.46 -0.17
CA ILE A 731 -1.74 -15.91 -0.21
C ILE A 731 -1.22 -16.55 1.08
N GLU A 732 -1.99 -17.49 1.60
CA GLU A 732 -1.51 -18.48 2.57
C GLU A 732 -1.10 -19.74 1.81
N ASN A 733 0.21 -19.96 1.70
CA ASN A 733 0.79 -21.02 0.88
C ASN A 733 0.24 -22.42 1.23
N GLY A 734 -0.29 -23.13 0.24
CA GLY A 734 -0.93 -24.44 0.37
C GLY A 734 -2.36 -24.42 0.95
N VAL A 735 -2.90 -23.24 1.28
CA VAL A 735 -4.24 -23.08 1.85
C VAL A 735 -5.16 -22.28 0.92
N SER A 736 -4.75 -21.07 0.53
CA SER A 736 -5.53 -20.18 -0.36
C SER A 736 -4.89 -19.97 -1.73
N GLY A 737 -3.74 -20.62 -1.96
CA GLY A 737 -2.93 -20.52 -3.18
C GLY A 737 -1.50 -20.99 -2.89
N PHE A 738 -0.57 -20.70 -3.80
CA PHE A 738 0.83 -21.11 -3.66
C PHE A 738 1.79 -19.95 -3.94
N HIS A 739 2.89 -19.93 -3.20
CA HIS A 739 4.00 -19.01 -3.45
C HIS A 739 4.99 -19.61 -4.44
N ILE A 740 5.48 -18.78 -5.35
CA ILE A 740 6.48 -19.16 -6.35
C ILE A 740 7.66 -18.20 -6.28
N ASP A 741 8.87 -18.70 -6.54
CA ASP A 741 10.06 -17.86 -6.63
C ASP A 741 10.47 -17.69 -8.11
N PRO A 742 10.32 -16.48 -8.68
CA PRO A 742 10.62 -16.21 -10.09
C PRO A 742 12.11 -16.41 -10.45
N TYR A 743 13.01 -16.47 -9.46
CA TYR A 743 14.43 -16.76 -9.67
C TYR A 743 14.72 -18.28 -9.76
N HIS A 744 13.72 -19.12 -9.49
CA HIS A 744 13.81 -20.59 -9.52
C HIS A 744 12.71 -21.21 -10.40
N PRO A 745 12.67 -20.93 -11.72
CA PRO A 745 11.58 -21.36 -12.61
C PRO A 745 11.37 -22.89 -12.64
N GLU A 746 12.42 -23.68 -12.49
CA GLU A 746 12.28 -25.16 -12.44
C GLU A 746 11.43 -25.64 -11.24
N GLN A 747 11.49 -24.91 -10.11
CA GLN A 747 10.65 -25.21 -8.96
C GLN A 747 9.18 -24.85 -9.23
N LEU A 748 8.93 -23.71 -9.88
CA LEU A 748 7.59 -23.32 -10.34
C LEU A 748 6.98 -24.41 -11.23
N ALA A 749 7.70 -24.86 -12.25
CA ALA A 749 7.21 -25.90 -13.16
C ALA A 749 6.90 -27.21 -12.40
N THR A 750 7.79 -27.63 -11.51
CA THR A 750 7.60 -28.83 -10.68
C THR A 750 6.37 -28.72 -9.79
N THR A 751 6.16 -27.56 -9.16
CA THR A 751 5.00 -27.29 -8.31
C THR A 751 3.69 -27.30 -9.10
N LEU A 752 3.67 -26.71 -10.31
CA LEU A 752 2.49 -26.75 -11.19
C LEU A 752 2.17 -28.18 -11.65
N VAL A 753 3.18 -28.94 -12.09
CA VAL A 753 3.00 -30.35 -12.46
C VAL A 753 2.41 -31.14 -11.30
N SER A 754 3.01 -31.03 -10.11
CA SER A 754 2.54 -31.74 -8.92
C SER A 754 1.11 -31.36 -8.55
N PHE A 755 0.74 -30.08 -8.69
CA PHE A 755 -0.63 -29.62 -8.44
C PHE A 755 -1.63 -30.26 -9.41
N PHE A 756 -1.36 -30.24 -10.72
CA PHE A 756 -2.24 -30.85 -11.71
C PHE A 756 -2.33 -32.37 -11.57
N GLU A 757 -1.21 -33.05 -11.31
CA GLU A 757 -1.21 -34.49 -11.04
C GLU A 757 -2.04 -34.84 -9.80
N THR A 758 -1.94 -34.04 -8.74
CA THR A 758 -2.77 -34.20 -7.53
C THR A 758 -4.25 -33.98 -7.85
N CYS A 759 -4.58 -32.95 -8.63
CA CYS A 759 -5.97 -32.68 -9.03
C CYS A 759 -6.54 -33.78 -9.94
N ASN A 760 -5.72 -34.41 -10.77
CA ASN A 760 -6.15 -35.53 -11.60
C ASN A 760 -6.41 -36.79 -10.77
N ALA A 761 -5.64 -37.00 -9.69
CA ALA A 761 -5.86 -38.10 -8.75
C ALA A 761 -7.03 -37.83 -7.79
N ASP A 762 -7.21 -36.57 -7.37
CA ASP A 762 -8.27 -36.10 -6.48
C ASP A 762 -8.79 -34.73 -6.94
N PRO A 763 -9.89 -34.69 -7.74
CA PRO A 763 -10.47 -33.44 -8.23
C PRO A 763 -10.90 -32.47 -7.13
N SER A 764 -11.19 -32.96 -5.91
CA SER A 764 -11.56 -32.11 -4.79
C SER A 764 -10.41 -31.23 -4.28
N HIS A 765 -9.16 -31.57 -4.64
CA HIS A 765 -7.99 -30.76 -4.31
C HIS A 765 -8.08 -29.35 -4.92
N TRP A 766 -8.52 -29.26 -6.18
CA TRP A 766 -8.69 -27.98 -6.88
C TRP A 766 -9.75 -27.11 -6.17
N GLU A 767 -10.89 -27.72 -5.82
CA GLU A 767 -12.00 -27.06 -5.12
C GLU A 767 -11.56 -26.54 -3.75
N LYS A 768 -10.78 -27.34 -3.00
CA LYS A 768 -10.26 -26.94 -1.69
C LYS A 768 -9.39 -25.68 -1.77
N ILE A 769 -8.52 -25.57 -2.78
CA ILE A 769 -7.68 -24.37 -2.95
C ILE A 769 -8.52 -23.19 -3.45
N SER A 770 -9.47 -23.41 -4.36
CA SER A 770 -10.44 -22.39 -4.80
C SER A 770 -11.22 -21.80 -3.61
N ASP A 771 -11.79 -22.65 -2.76
CA ASP A 771 -12.58 -22.25 -1.59
C ASP A 771 -11.70 -21.54 -0.54
N GLY A 772 -10.46 -22.01 -0.36
CA GLY A 772 -9.47 -21.33 0.46
C GLY A 772 -9.17 -19.92 -0.04
N GLY A 773 -9.02 -19.75 -1.36
CA GLY A 773 -8.84 -18.46 -2.02
C GLY A 773 -10.04 -17.51 -1.80
N LEU A 774 -11.25 -17.99 -2.08
CA LEU A 774 -12.50 -17.24 -1.87
C LEU A 774 -12.66 -16.78 -0.41
N LYS A 775 -12.46 -17.71 0.54
CA LYS A 775 -12.53 -17.41 1.97
C LYS A 775 -11.53 -16.32 2.36
N ARG A 776 -10.28 -16.44 1.90
CA ARG A 776 -9.22 -15.45 2.15
C ARG A 776 -9.61 -14.05 1.66
N ILE A 777 -10.18 -13.95 0.45
CA ILE A 777 -10.65 -12.68 -0.12
C ILE A 777 -11.77 -12.08 0.73
N TYR A 778 -12.84 -12.82 1.01
CA TYR A 778 -13.97 -12.29 1.80
C TYR A 778 -13.55 -11.88 3.22
N GLU A 779 -12.57 -12.55 3.81
CA GLU A 779 -12.05 -12.22 5.13
C GLU A 779 -11.17 -10.96 5.15
N ARG A 780 -10.47 -10.63 4.06
CA ARG A 780 -9.40 -9.61 4.10
C ARG A 780 -9.47 -8.54 3.01
N TYR A 781 -9.81 -8.89 1.77
CA TYR A 781 -9.58 -8.08 0.58
C TYR A 781 -10.90 -7.69 -0.09
N THR A 782 -11.68 -6.83 0.58
CA THR A 782 -12.96 -6.33 0.04
C THR A 782 -13.08 -4.82 0.19
N TRP A 783 -13.68 -4.16 -0.80
CA TRP A 783 -13.92 -2.72 -0.76
C TRP A 783 -14.88 -2.26 0.34
N LYS A 784 -15.77 -3.16 0.80
CA LYS A 784 -16.63 -2.90 1.95
C LYS A 784 -15.81 -2.68 3.22
N LYS A 785 -14.95 -3.65 3.56
CA LYS A 785 -14.05 -3.55 4.72
C LYS A 785 -13.08 -2.39 4.60
N TYR A 786 -12.62 -2.09 3.38
CA TYR A 786 -11.81 -0.92 3.09
C TYR A 786 -12.51 0.37 3.52
N SER A 787 -13.74 0.59 3.04
CA SER A 787 -14.49 1.83 3.28
C SER A 787 -14.90 1.97 4.74
N GLU A 788 -15.32 0.87 5.37
CA GLU A 788 -15.61 0.82 6.81
C GLU A 788 -14.40 1.28 7.62
N ARG A 789 -13.21 0.75 7.28
CA ARG A 789 -11.97 1.10 7.99
C ARG A 789 -11.53 2.52 7.69
N LEU A 790 -11.54 2.98 6.45
CA LEU A 790 -11.16 4.34 6.06
C LEU A 790 -11.95 5.39 6.84
N LEU A 791 -13.28 5.25 6.92
CA LEU A 791 -14.12 6.20 7.66
C LEU A 791 -13.87 6.16 9.17
N THR A 792 -13.60 4.98 9.74
CA THR A 792 -13.21 4.85 11.16
C THR A 792 -11.86 5.51 11.43
N LEU A 793 -10.87 5.34 10.54
CA LEU A 793 -9.58 6.02 10.64
C LEU A 793 -9.78 7.55 10.58
N ALA A 794 -10.56 8.05 9.63
CA ALA A 794 -10.86 9.49 9.54
C ALA A 794 -11.47 10.03 10.84
N GLY A 795 -12.37 9.28 11.48
CA GLY A 795 -12.91 9.56 12.82
C GLY A 795 -11.83 9.72 13.89
N VAL A 796 -11.05 8.65 14.09
CA VAL A 796 -10.01 8.58 15.13
C VAL A 796 -8.91 9.63 14.91
N TYR A 797 -8.41 9.78 13.68
CA TYR A 797 -7.33 10.73 13.41
C TYR A 797 -7.77 12.19 13.45
N SER A 798 -9.05 12.50 13.20
CA SER A 798 -9.52 13.89 13.41
C SER A 798 -9.59 14.25 14.88
N PHE A 799 -10.05 13.32 15.72
CA PHE A 799 -9.99 13.52 17.17
C PHE A 799 -8.52 13.64 17.63
N TRP A 800 -7.63 12.77 17.13
CA TRP A 800 -6.19 12.88 17.43
C TRP A 800 -5.58 14.20 16.96
N LYS A 801 -5.95 14.71 15.78
CA LYS A 801 -5.50 16.01 15.26
C LYS A 801 -5.94 17.15 16.16
N HIS A 802 -7.15 17.05 16.75
CA HIS A 802 -7.63 18.01 17.74
C HIS A 802 -6.77 17.96 19.02
N VAL A 803 -6.51 16.76 19.56
CA VAL A 803 -5.73 16.56 20.80
C VAL A 803 -4.25 16.95 20.64
N SER A 804 -3.61 16.59 19.52
CA SER A 804 -2.17 16.76 19.29
C SER A 804 -1.78 18.08 18.59
N LYS A 805 -2.73 19.02 18.45
CA LYS A 805 -2.57 20.24 17.64
C LYS A 805 -1.35 21.09 18.01
N LEU A 806 -1.04 21.21 19.30
CA LEU A 806 0.10 22.01 19.78
C LEU A 806 1.44 21.36 19.43
N GLU A 807 1.54 20.04 19.61
CA GLU A 807 2.76 19.27 19.35
C GLU A 807 3.13 19.25 17.86
N ARG A 808 2.12 19.19 16.97
CA ARG A 808 2.35 19.18 15.51
C ARG A 808 2.77 20.51 14.92
N ARG A 809 2.75 21.60 15.70
CA ARG A 809 3.02 22.96 15.19
C ARG A 809 4.46 23.11 14.68
N GLU A 810 5.43 22.49 15.36
CA GLU A 810 6.84 22.56 14.99
C GLU A 810 7.11 21.81 13.69
N THR A 811 6.62 20.57 13.59
CA THR A 811 6.68 19.75 12.37
C THR A 811 6.08 20.48 11.18
N ARG A 812 4.92 21.14 11.37
CA ARG A 812 4.28 21.94 10.30
C ARG A 812 5.19 23.05 9.80
N ARG A 813 5.83 23.83 10.68
CA ARG A 813 6.72 24.92 10.25
C ARG A 813 7.97 24.40 9.57
N TYR A 814 8.52 23.29 10.05
CA TYR A 814 9.66 22.64 9.41
C TYR A 814 9.33 22.19 7.97
N LEU A 815 8.15 21.59 7.76
CA LEU A 815 7.67 21.20 6.45
C LEU A 815 7.35 22.38 5.53
N GLU A 816 6.74 23.46 6.05
CA GLU A 816 6.49 24.69 5.28
C GLU A 816 7.81 25.32 4.78
N MET A 817 8.84 25.34 5.63
CA MET A 817 10.18 25.81 5.25
C MET A 817 10.81 24.88 4.20
N PHE A 818 10.74 23.57 4.39
CA PHE A 818 11.30 22.59 3.44
C PHE A 818 10.60 22.66 2.08
N TYR A 819 9.28 22.82 2.05
CA TYR A 819 8.54 23.06 0.82
C TYR A 819 8.98 24.39 0.16
N SER A 820 8.98 25.48 0.92
CA SER A 820 9.20 26.81 0.37
C SER A 820 10.63 27.04 -0.15
N LEU A 821 11.64 26.47 0.54
CA LEU A 821 13.06 26.72 0.26
C LEU A 821 13.77 25.55 -0.43
N LYS A 822 13.12 24.39 -0.59
CA LYS A 822 13.71 23.25 -1.29
C LYS A 822 12.84 22.77 -2.44
N TYR A 823 11.60 22.41 -2.17
CA TYR A 823 10.72 21.87 -3.20
C TYR A 823 10.47 22.89 -4.32
N ARG A 824 10.12 24.14 -3.99
CA ARG A 824 9.86 25.18 -4.99
C ARG A 824 11.05 25.42 -5.92
N ASP A 825 12.25 25.52 -5.37
CA ASP A 825 13.47 25.73 -6.16
C ASP A 825 13.72 24.58 -7.13
N LEU A 826 13.54 23.34 -6.67
CA LEU A 826 13.67 22.14 -7.50
C LEU A 826 12.59 22.11 -8.61
N ALA A 827 11.33 22.33 -8.25
CA ALA A 827 10.23 22.35 -9.21
C ALA A 827 10.42 23.43 -10.28
N ASN A 828 10.85 24.64 -9.90
CA ASN A 828 11.09 25.75 -10.82
C ASN A 828 12.29 25.52 -11.76
N SER A 829 13.21 24.61 -11.42
CA SER A 829 14.36 24.27 -12.27
C SER A 829 14.00 23.36 -13.44
N ILE A 830 12.83 22.72 -13.40
CA ILE A 830 12.38 21.78 -14.42
C ILE A 830 11.81 22.56 -15.63
N PRO A 831 12.25 22.24 -16.85
CA PRO A 831 11.75 22.91 -18.05
C PRO A 831 10.24 22.78 -18.20
N LEU A 832 9.57 23.91 -18.43
CA LEU A 832 8.14 23.92 -18.72
C LEU A 832 7.89 23.29 -20.10
N ALA A 833 6.81 22.52 -20.18
CA ALA A 833 6.31 21.94 -21.40
C ALA A 833 5.72 23.06 -22.28
N THR A 834 6.11 23.09 -23.55
CA THR A 834 5.56 24.02 -24.55
C THR A 834 4.51 23.32 -25.41
N ASP A 835 3.32 23.89 -25.54
CA ASP A 835 2.40 23.48 -26.61
C ASP A 835 3.05 23.84 -27.95
N GLU A 836 3.20 22.86 -28.86
CA GLU A 836 3.65 23.15 -30.22
C GLU A 836 2.50 23.87 -30.95
N HIS A 837 2.81 25.01 -31.57
CA HIS A 837 1.82 25.88 -32.23
C HIS A 837 1.23 25.26 -33.50
#